data_AF-A0A946W503-F1
#
_entry.id   AF-A0A946W503-F1
#
_cell.length_a   1.000
_cell.length_b   1.000
_cell.length_c   1.000
_cell.angle_alpha   90.00
_cell.angle_beta   90.00
_cell.angle_gamma   90.00
#
_symmetry.space_group_name_H-M   'P 1'
#
loop_
_entity.id
_entity.type
_entity.pdbx_description
1 polymer ?
#
loop_
_entity_poly.entity_id
_entity_poly.type
_entity_poly.pdbx_seq_one_letter_code
_entity_poly.pdbx_strand_id
1 'polypeptide(L)'
;MFSEKVKYIISLFLFFLLATQVNSQNTLDDQDKKTLEKGIQLVQKYFQTENYWTPASSEIGKTVQGLIHFIEGEPVDSLLTKLNKSNNDITFNFVNRLPENVPDSLKIPGYYPFTNIEKDIEKIGIDLQTIFQKRQMALPMELITNINDKVNIIEPGEGIKLFTDSVYIFPDSLQNLDVIPDSLIRTTDDFQRIINLNNIRVNYIEQKRIAYNDSIVKSYRDSVINIYRQEQFEQQYNFRKNEFIDSLTVNNYQVLKNYNDSIVSAVNDSISFIIRTLADYANYIDTTRLKVSNLTNEDSEIVLSNHGKNFTRVWLKNEQNDSLSVLIRNLDKSSIQMLIDDGITFNRFTTQETKDFDFNSLNQKVSGLTNLGNQYEVETPWRIGGDGTVGFTQTYLENWKKGGKSALSLLIVLKGFANYSRADGKVKWENTGEIRNGWIRPGGAESELQKNDDKFEITSRFGVSAFKKWYYSTELNYNTQFFNGYIYPTSANPDPISAFMAPARTFFKVGLDYKPNKNFSLFLSPLTIKNVYVRDTVAIDQTKFSVEADRRSFWEPGLNADLKFKKELTPEISYETKYKMFINYKEPFRKFDINWENLLIMQLTDYINMRMMVHLIYDDDVLFPVYDVNEIQTGEKAKLQIKQFITIGFSYKINRQVTRTKRVR
;
A
#
# COMPACT_ATOMS: atom_id res chain seq x y z
N MET A 1 54.04 62.04 18.00
CA MET A 1 53.82 63.38 18.56
C MET A 1 52.31 63.55 18.70
N PHE A 2 51.83 63.65 19.94
CA PHE A 2 50.62 64.36 20.44
C PHE A 2 49.42 64.56 19.49
N SER A 3 48.16 64.42 19.88
CA SER A 3 47.48 64.20 21.16
C SER A 3 45.98 64.16 20.84
N GLU A 4 45.24 63.41 21.63
CA GLU A 4 43.87 63.68 22.10
C GLU A 4 43.00 64.67 21.31
N LYS A 5 41.86 64.17 20.82
CA LYS A 5 40.50 64.60 21.23
C LYS A 5 39.47 64.02 20.25
N VAL A 6 38.60 63.11 20.72
CA VAL A 6 37.23 63.38 21.23
C VAL A 6 36.19 62.99 20.18
N LYS A 7 35.32 62.08 20.63
CA LYS A 7 34.00 61.68 20.09
C LYS A 7 34.05 61.02 18.72
N TYR A 8 33.86 59.70 18.67
CA TYR A 8 32.82 59.04 17.86
C TYR A 8 32.63 57.56 18.30
N ILE A 9 31.74 57.41 19.29
CA ILE A 9 30.69 56.37 19.45
C ILE A 9 31.06 54.93 19.06
N ILE A 10 31.59 54.13 19.98
CA ILE A 10 31.55 52.66 19.87
C ILE A 10 31.23 52.08 21.26
N SER A 11 29.96 52.21 21.65
CA SER A 11 29.39 51.58 22.83
C SER A 11 28.12 50.84 22.41
N LEU A 12 28.18 49.51 22.32
CA LEU A 12 27.10 48.61 22.79
C LEU A 12 27.57 47.14 22.74
N PHE A 13 28.82 46.90 23.09
CA PHE A 13 29.41 45.57 23.01
C PHE A 13 30.35 45.36 24.19
N LEU A 14 29.82 45.48 25.42
CA LEU A 14 30.50 44.98 26.61
C LEU A 14 29.52 44.90 27.80
N PHE A 15 29.05 43.68 28.06
CA PHE A 15 28.79 43.06 29.36
C PHE A 15 28.22 41.67 28.99
N PHE A 16 29.06 40.68 28.67
CA PHE A 16 29.76 39.85 29.64
C PHE A 16 28.85 39.50 30.82
N LEU A 17 28.57 38.19 30.93
CA LEU A 17 28.53 37.44 32.17
C LEU A 17 27.91 38.14 33.38
N LEU A 18 26.82 37.57 33.88
CA LEU A 18 26.88 36.77 35.10
C LEU A 18 25.46 36.24 35.37
N ALA A 19 25.43 34.97 35.80
CA ALA A 19 24.44 34.43 36.72
C ALA A 19 22.96 34.58 36.29
N THR A 20 22.37 33.56 35.66
CA THR A 20 21.68 32.50 36.42
C THR A 20 21.23 32.95 37.80
N GLN A 21 19.92 33.01 38.01
CA GLN A 21 19.22 32.39 39.14
C GLN A 21 17.76 32.84 39.02
N VAL A 22 16.73 32.03 39.20
CA VAL A 22 16.57 30.62 39.54
C VAL A 22 15.06 30.43 39.53
N ASN A 23 14.60 29.20 39.25
CA ASN A 23 13.24 28.73 39.55
C ASN A 23 12.11 29.40 38.75
N SER A 24 11.01 28.75 38.44
CA SER A 24 10.51 27.43 38.78
C SER A 24 9.62 26.98 37.62
N GLN A 25 9.23 25.71 37.65
CA GLN A 25 7.93 25.27 37.18
C GLN A 25 6.87 26.38 37.33
N ASN A 26 6.08 26.64 36.29
CA ASN A 26 4.61 26.65 36.36
C ASN A 26 3.99 27.14 35.02
N THR A 27 3.01 26.37 34.57
CA THR A 27 1.80 26.78 33.82
C THR A 27 1.82 28.18 33.17
N LEU A 28 1.84 28.24 31.83
CA LEU A 28 1.48 29.43 31.07
C LEU A 28 0.04 29.84 31.43
N ASP A 29 -0.10 31.04 31.99
CA ASP A 29 -1.35 31.61 32.46
C ASP A 29 -2.17 32.20 31.29
N ASP A 30 -3.49 32.17 31.39
CA ASP A 30 -4.45 32.51 30.33
C ASP A 30 -4.40 34.02 29.95
N GLN A 31 -3.71 34.82 30.77
CA GLN A 31 -3.44 36.25 30.57
C GLN A 31 -2.32 36.52 29.54
N ASP A 32 -1.30 35.66 29.48
CA ASP A 32 -0.18 35.82 28.53
C ASP A 32 -0.61 35.47 27.11
N LYS A 33 -1.50 34.48 26.98
CA LYS A 33 -2.09 34.08 25.69
C LYS A 33 -2.94 35.20 25.07
N LYS A 34 -3.77 35.87 25.87
CA LYS A 34 -4.57 37.04 25.43
C LYS A 34 -3.70 38.25 25.07
N THR A 35 -2.55 38.40 25.71
CA THR A 35 -1.61 39.49 25.42
C THR A 35 -0.88 39.24 24.10
N LEU A 36 -0.50 37.99 23.83
CA LEU A 36 0.07 37.57 22.56
C LEU A 36 -0.91 37.73 21.40
N GLU A 37 -2.18 37.29 21.56
CA GLU A 37 -3.23 37.46 20.55
C GLU A 37 -3.47 38.93 20.17
N LYS A 38 -3.51 39.83 21.16
CA LYS A 38 -3.64 41.29 20.91
C LYS A 38 -2.41 41.87 20.20
N GLY A 39 -1.22 41.37 20.50
CA GLY A 39 0.02 41.76 19.84
C GLY A 39 0.05 41.35 18.36
N ILE A 40 -0.40 40.15 18.04
CA ILE A 40 -0.49 39.65 16.67
C ILE A 40 -1.48 40.48 15.84
N GLN A 41 -2.68 40.72 16.36
CA GLN A 41 -3.70 41.54 15.69
C GLN A 41 -3.21 42.96 15.39
N LEU A 42 -2.41 43.54 16.30
CA LEU A 42 -1.80 44.85 16.10
C LEU A 42 -0.81 44.82 14.93
N VAL A 43 0.08 43.83 14.87
CA VAL A 43 1.08 43.72 13.79
C VAL A 43 0.41 43.43 12.44
N GLN A 44 -0.60 42.57 12.40
CA GLN A 44 -1.38 42.28 11.18
C GLN A 44 -2.00 43.54 10.56
N LYS A 45 -2.54 44.44 11.40
CA LYS A 45 -3.17 45.69 10.95
C LYS A 45 -2.23 46.56 10.10
N TYR A 46 -0.92 46.53 10.37
CA TYR A 46 0.08 47.35 9.68
C TYR A 46 0.80 46.61 8.54
N PHE A 47 0.65 45.29 8.43
CA PHE A 47 1.39 44.46 7.47
C PHE A 47 0.49 43.60 6.55
N GLN A 48 -0.85 43.71 6.62
CA GLN A 48 -1.79 43.10 5.66
C GLN A 48 -1.93 43.93 4.37
N THR A 49 -2.27 43.26 3.26
CA THR A 49 -2.31 43.80 1.88
C THR A 49 -3.40 44.83 1.60
N GLU A 50 -4.34 45.09 2.51
CA GLU A 50 -5.50 45.96 2.26
C GLU A 50 -5.47 47.34 2.98
N ASN A 51 -4.34 47.75 3.59
CA ASN A 51 -4.25 49.04 4.31
C ASN A 51 -3.23 50.03 3.72
N TYR A 52 -3.44 51.33 3.97
CA TYR A 52 -2.61 52.49 3.57
C TYR A 52 -1.15 52.48 4.09
N TRP A 53 -0.70 51.42 4.76
CA TRP A 53 0.64 51.31 5.36
C TRP A 53 1.48 50.34 4.54
N THR A 54 2.60 50.82 4.01
CA THR A 54 3.56 50.01 3.25
C THR A 54 4.80 49.72 4.09
N PRO A 55 5.32 48.48 4.14
CA PRO A 55 6.57 48.15 4.81
C PRO A 55 7.74 48.99 4.27
N ALA A 56 8.68 49.35 5.14
CA ALA A 56 9.86 50.13 4.77
C ALA A 56 10.75 49.44 3.70
N SER A 57 10.68 48.10 3.61
CA SER A 57 11.23 47.32 2.50
C SER A 57 10.40 46.05 2.29
N SER A 58 10.42 45.53 1.05
CA SER A 58 9.76 44.26 0.70
C SER A 58 10.24 43.10 1.59
N GLU A 59 11.51 43.11 1.97
CA GLU A 59 12.15 42.08 2.80
C GLU A 59 11.67 42.13 4.27
N ILE A 60 11.52 43.33 4.83
CA ILE A 60 10.96 43.51 6.19
C ILE A 60 9.48 43.11 6.21
N GLY A 61 8.71 43.48 5.17
CA GLY A 61 7.31 43.08 5.04
C GLY A 61 7.13 41.56 5.05
N LYS A 62 7.94 40.85 4.25
CA LYS A 62 7.94 39.39 4.20
C LYS A 62 8.40 38.74 5.51
N THR A 63 9.41 39.32 6.17
CA THR A 63 9.94 38.80 7.44
C THR A 63 8.90 38.91 8.56
N VAL A 64 8.24 40.07 8.67
CA VAL A 64 7.19 40.30 9.68
C VAL A 64 5.94 39.45 9.40
N GLN A 65 5.55 39.29 8.13
CA GLN A 65 4.48 38.36 7.74
C GLN A 65 4.85 36.89 8.04
N GLY A 66 6.10 36.49 7.81
CA GLY A 66 6.60 35.16 8.16
C GLY A 66 6.59 34.91 9.68
N LEU A 67 6.90 35.92 10.49
CA LEU A 67 6.79 35.89 11.95
C LEU A 67 5.34 35.77 12.42
N ILE A 68 4.42 36.53 11.82
CA ILE A 68 2.98 36.41 12.09
C ILE A 68 2.49 35.01 11.75
N HIS A 69 2.82 34.49 10.57
CA HIS A 69 2.42 33.14 10.12
C HIS A 69 3.01 32.02 11.00
N PHE A 70 4.23 32.20 11.51
CA PHE A 70 4.84 31.25 12.46
C PHE A 70 4.11 31.23 13.80
N ILE A 71 3.73 32.41 14.32
CA ILE A 71 3.07 32.56 15.63
C ILE A 71 1.59 32.17 15.56
N GLU A 72 0.89 32.48 14.47
CA GLU A 72 -0.52 32.13 14.24
C GLU A 72 -0.73 30.66 13.88
N GLY A 73 0.37 29.92 13.72
CA GLY A 73 0.38 28.48 13.73
C GLY A 73 -0.09 27.91 12.41
N GLU A 74 0.86 27.50 11.58
CA GLU A 74 1.17 26.08 11.48
C GLU A 74 2.63 25.90 11.04
N PRO A 75 3.49 25.23 11.83
CA PRO A 75 4.83 24.90 11.38
C PRO A 75 4.74 24.08 10.09
N VAL A 76 5.74 24.20 9.20
CA VAL A 76 5.77 23.45 7.92
C VAL A 76 5.51 21.96 8.16
N ASP A 77 6.00 21.41 9.27
CA ASP A 77 5.72 20.03 9.68
C ASP A 77 4.24 19.75 9.98
N SER A 78 3.51 20.69 10.59
CA SER A 78 2.05 20.58 10.76
C SER A 78 1.34 20.62 9.42
N LEU A 79 1.72 21.55 8.53
CA LEU A 79 1.15 21.67 7.19
C LEU A 79 1.38 20.40 6.37
N LEU A 80 2.61 19.88 6.38
CA LEU A 80 2.97 18.61 5.73
C LEU A 80 2.18 17.43 6.33
N THR A 81 1.99 17.40 7.65
CA THR A 81 1.20 16.36 8.31
C THR A 81 -0.27 16.41 7.89
N LYS A 82 -0.87 17.60 7.82
CA LYS A 82 -2.26 17.78 7.38
C LYS A 82 -2.41 17.49 5.88
N LEU A 83 -1.49 17.94 5.04
CA LEU A 83 -1.48 17.64 3.60
C LEU A 83 -1.28 16.15 3.34
N ASN A 84 -0.42 15.46 4.10
CA ASN A 84 -0.25 14.01 4.00
C ASN A 84 -1.50 13.27 4.45
N LYS A 85 -2.19 13.76 5.50
CA LYS A 85 -3.48 13.21 5.93
C LYS A 85 -4.55 13.37 4.84
N SER A 86 -4.66 14.55 4.25
CA SER A 86 -5.57 14.82 3.12
C SER A 86 -5.21 14.03 1.87
N ASN A 87 -3.93 13.81 1.57
CA ASN A 87 -3.47 13.01 0.44
C ASN A 87 -3.78 11.51 0.61
N ASN A 88 -3.87 11.02 1.83
CA ASN A 88 -4.16 9.62 2.13
C ASN A 88 -5.66 9.32 2.21
N ASP A 89 -6.51 10.35 2.27
CA ASP A 89 -7.96 10.21 2.25
C ASP A 89 -8.47 10.24 0.80
N ILE A 90 -8.99 9.10 0.34
CA ILE A 90 -9.50 8.91 -1.03
C ILE A 90 -10.71 9.83 -1.31
N THR A 91 -11.35 10.36 -0.27
CA THR A 91 -12.57 11.19 -0.38
C THR A 91 -12.29 12.70 -0.39
N PHE A 92 -11.05 13.12 -0.24
CA PHE A 92 -10.70 14.54 -0.12
C PHE A 92 -10.52 15.22 -1.48
N ASN A 93 -11.37 16.19 -1.78
CA ASN A 93 -11.24 17.06 -2.96
C ASN A 93 -10.63 18.41 -2.57
N PHE A 94 -9.55 18.79 -3.24
CA PHE A 94 -8.91 20.12 -3.13
C PHE A 94 -9.76 21.23 -3.75
N VAL A 95 -10.47 20.93 -4.84
CA VAL A 95 -11.37 21.86 -5.53
C VAL A 95 -12.66 21.14 -5.91
N ASN A 96 -13.77 21.86 -5.83
CA ASN A 96 -15.08 21.36 -6.26
C ASN A 96 -15.67 22.30 -7.31
N ARG A 97 -16.36 21.73 -8.28
CA ARG A 97 -17.15 22.46 -9.28
C ARG A 97 -18.55 21.89 -9.28
N LEU A 98 -19.56 22.75 -9.36
CA LEU A 98 -20.96 22.33 -9.46
C LEU A 98 -21.28 21.93 -10.92
N PRO A 99 -22.16 20.92 -11.14
CA PRO A 99 -22.56 20.49 -12.48
C PRO A 99 -23.18 21.59 -13.35
N GLU A 100 -23.76 22.63 -12.72
CA GLU A 100 -24.37 23.78 -13.42
C GLU A 100 -23.31 24.70 -14.07
N ASN A 101 -22.06 24.63 -13.61
CA ASN A 101 -20.98 25.52 -14.05
C ASN A 101 -20.10 24.87 -15.15
N VAL A 102 -20.68 24.01 -15.98
CA VAL A 102 -19.99 23.31 -17.08
C VAL A 102 -20.15 24.11 -18.39
N PRO A 103 -19.10 24.81 -18.87
CA PRO A 103 -19.21 25.77 -19.98
C PRO A 103 -19.38 25.11 -21.36
N ASP A 104 -19.02 23.83 -21.50
CA ASP A 104 -19.02 23.05 -22.73
C ASP A 104 -20.18 22.05 -22.80
N SER A 105 -21.24 22.25 -22.00
CA SER A 105 -22.38 21.34 -21.84
C SER A 105 -22.99 20.82 -23.15
N LEU A 106 -23.09 21.69 -24.17
CA LEU A 106 -23.64 21.36 -25.49
C LEU A 106 -22.83 20.33 -26.29
N LYS A 107 -21.57 20.08 -25.94
CA LYS A 107 -20.69 19.13 -26.62
C LYS A 107 -20.67 17.76 -25.93
N ILE A 108 -21.35 17.62 -24.79
CA ILE A 108 -21.30 16.40 -23.98
C ILE A 108 -22.24 15.35 -24.56
N PRO A 109 -21.76 14.13 -24.86
CA PRO A 109 -22.60 13.04 -25.33
C PRO A 109 -23.73 12.74 -24.32
N GLY A 110 -24.97 12.68 -24.82
CA GLY A 110 -26.15 12.42 -23.99
C GLY A 110 -26.80 13.66 -23.37
N TYR A 111 -26.16 14.85 -23.45
CA TYR A 111 -26.80 16.10 -23.08
C TYR A 111 -27.81 16.50 -24.17
N TYR A 112 -29.03 16.82 -23.76
CA TYR A 112 -30.12 17.17 -24.66
C TYR A 112 -30.28 18.70 -24.76
N PRO A 113 -29.96 19.33 -25.92
CA PRO A 113 -29.98 20.78 -26.05
C PRO A 113 -31.39 21.35 -26.04
N PHE A 114 -31.55 22.55 -25.48
CA PHE A 114 -32.84 23.25 -25.42
C PHE A 114 -33.52 23.43 -26.78
N THR A 115 -32.76 23.70 -27.85
CA THR A 115 -33.32 23.84 -29.22
C THR A 115 -33.95 22.56 -29.75
N ASN A 116 -33.53 21.39 -29.25
CA ASN A 116 -34.13 20.12 -29.63
C ASN A 116 -35.37 19.81 -28.78
N ILE A 117 -35.39 20.30 -27.53
CA ILE A 117 -36.56 20.20 -26.64
C ILE A 117 -37.77 20.88 -27.26
N GLU A 118 -37.60 22.11 -27.76
CA GLU A 118 -38.69 22.86 -28.39
C GLU A 118 -39.27 22.12 -29.60
N LYS A 119 -38.41 21.57 -30.47
CA LYS A 119 -38.83 20.80 -31.65
C LYS A 119 -39.59 19.53 -31.28
N ASP A 120 -39.15 18.82 -30.25
CA ASP A 120 -39.83 17.60 -29.81
C ASP A 120 -41.14 17.87 -29.08
N ILE A 121 -41.21 18.96 -28.31
CA ILE A 121 -42.47 19.43 -27.72
C ILE A 121 -43.48 19.80 -28.82
N GLU A 122 -43.03 20.50 -29.86
CA GLU A 122 -43.87 20.81 -31.02
C GLU A 122 -44.38 19.53 -31.69
N LYS A 123 -43.50 18.54 -31.87
CA LYS A 123 -43.86 17.23 -32.40
C LYS A 123 -44.87 16.49 -31.52
N ILE A 124 -44.72 16.51 -30.19
CA ILE A 124 -45.71 15.96 -29.25
C ILE A 124 -47.08 16.62 -29.46
N GLY A 125 -47.10 17.94 -29.65
CA GLY A 125 -48.32 18.69 -29.97
C GLY A 125 -48.98 18.21 -31.27
N ILE A 126 -48.20 18.10 -32.35
CA ILE A 126 -48.68 17.64 -33.67
C ILE A 126 -49.22 16.21 -33.60
N ASP A 127 -48.51 15.31 -32.93
CA ASP A 127 -48.89 13.90 -32.78
C ASP A 127 -50.20 13.77 -31.97
N LEU A 128 -50.31 14.49 -30.85
CA LEU A 128 -51.53 14.51 -30.04
C LEU A 128 -52.70 15.14 -30.82
N GLN A 129 -52.47 16.21 -31.56
CA GLN A 129 -53.52 16.86 -32.34
C GLN A 129 -54.09 15.90 -33.40
N THR A 130 -53.22 15.12 -34.05
CA THR A 130 -53.62 14.08 -35.00
C THR A 130 -54.46 12.98 -34.33
N ILE A 131 -54.10 12.58 -33.11
CA ILE A 131 -54.85 11.57 -32.33
C ILE A 131 -56.23 12.10 -31.94
N PHE A 132 -56.31 13.30 -31.37
CA PHE A 132 -57.57 13.86 -30.88
C PHE A 132 -58.53 14.26 -32.01
N GLN A 133 -58.03 14.56 -33.22
CA GLN A 133 -58.87 14.75 -34.40
C GLN A 133 -59.56 13.47 -34.87
N LYS A 134 -58.88 12.31 -34.78
CA LYS A 134 -59.40 11.02 -35.29
C LYS A 134 -60.14 10.19 -34.24
N ARG A 135 -60.01 10.52 -32.96
CA ARG A 135 -60.54 9.73 -31.84
C ARG A 135 -62.01 10.04 -31.56
N GLN A 136 -62.81 8.97 -31.43
CA GLN A 136 -64.13 9.04 -30.81
C GLN A 136 -63.97 9.19 -29.29
N MET A 137 -64.60 10.20 -28.69
CA MET A 137 -64.48 10.47 -27.25
C MET A 137 -65.82 10.26 -26.55
N ALA A 138 -65.78 9.67 -25.35
CA ALA A 138 -66.93 9.62 -24.47
C ALA A 138 -67.12 11.00 -23.82
N LEU A 139 -68.29 11.61 -24.03
CA LEU A 139 -68.64 12.86 -23.36
C LEU A 139 -69.25 12.58 -21.99
N PRO A 140 -68.84 13.31 -20.95
CA PRO A 140 -69.56 13.35 -19.69
C PRO A 140 -71.03 13.72 -19.91
N MET A 141 -71.94 12.97 -19.29
CA MET A 141 -73.39 13.16 -19.46
C MET A 141 -73.84 14.57 -19.03
N GLU A 142 -73.17 15.16 -18.05
CA GLU A 142 -73.43 16.50 -17.51
C GLU A 142 -73.38 17.60 -18.59
N LEU A 143 -72.46 17.48 -19.56
CA LEU A 143 -72.27 18.47 -20.62
C LEU A 143 -73.41 18.48 -21.66
N ILE A 144 -74.18 17.39 -21.74
CA ILE A 144 -75.26 17.20 -22.73
C ILE A 144 -76.66 17.16 -22.11
N THR A 145 -76.77 17.34 -20.79
CA THR A 145 -78.08 17.48 -20.12
C THR A 145 -78.70 18.85 -20.38
N ASN A 146 -80.01 18.87 -20.58
CA ASN A 146 -80.82 20.09 -20.79
C ASN A 146 -80.35 21.00 -21.94
N ILE A 147 -79.93 20.42 -23.07
CA ILE A 147 -79.47 21.21 -24.24
C ILE A 147 -80.55 22.17 -24.73
N ASN A 148 -81.82 21.75 -24.70
CA ASN A 148 -82.94 22.57 -25.16
C ASN A 148 -83.12 23.86 -24.33
N ASP A 149 -82.72 23.86 -23.05
CA ASP A 149 -82.80 25.04 -22.17
C ASP A 149 -81.60 25.99 -22.37
N LYS A 150 -80.51 25.49 -22.96
CA LYS A 150 -79.25 26.21 -23.17
C LYS A 150 -79.16 26.85 -24.57
N VAL A 151 -80.14 26.61 -25.42
CA VAL A 151 -80.12 27.03 -26.82
C VAL A 151 -81.48 27.63 -27.20
N ASN A 152 -81.46 28.76 -27.90
CA ASN A 152 -82.68 29.47 -28.32
C ASN A 152 -83.40 28.71 -29.45
N ILE A 153 -84.24 27.73 -29.09
CA ILE A 153 -85.11 27.01 -30.01
C ILE A 153 -86.39 27.81 -30.29
N ILE A 154 -86.98 27.59 -31.47
CA ILE A 154 -88.27 28.20 -31.85
C ILE A 154 -89.40 27.29 -31.40
N GLU A 155 -90.31 27.81 -30.60
CA GLU A 155 -91.47 27.09 -30.07
C GLU A 155 -92.50 26.73 -31.17
N PRO A 156 -93.30 25.67 -30.97
CA PRO A 156 -94.36 25.30 -31.91
C PRO A 156 -95.32 26.47 -32.20
N GLY A 157 -95.62 26.72 -33.48
CA GLY A 157 -96.47 27.83 -33.93
C GLY A 157 -95.74 29.14 -34.23
N GLU A 158 -94.48 29.30 -33.81
CA GLU A 158 -93.68 30.51 -34.11
C GLU A 158 -92.76 30.35 -35.33
N GLY A 159 -92.83 29.23 -36.05
CA GLY A 159 -91.94 28.90 -37.18
C GLY A 159 -91.99 29.90 -38.34
N ILE A 160 -93.03 30.73 -38.45
CA ILE A 160 -93.14 31.80 -39.45
C ILE A 160 -92.00 32.83 -39.33
N LYS A 161 -91.45 33.02 -38.11
CA LYS A 161 -90.32 33.93 -37.85
C LYS A 161 -89.10 33.63 -38.74
N LEU A 162 -88.87 32.35 -39.05
CA LEU A 162 -87.76 31.93 -39.93
C LEU A 162 -87.90 32.45 -41.37
N PHE A 163 -89.10 32.77 -41.80
CA PHE A 163 -89.37 33.28 -43.15
C PHE A 163 -89.46 34.81 -43.15
N THR A 164 -89.95 35.43 -42.07
CA THR A 164 -89.90 36.89 -41.92
C THR A 164 -88.47 37.40 -41.80
N ASP A 165 -87.62 36.65 -41.09
CA ASP A 165 -86.22 37.00 -40.85
C ASP A 165 -85.30 36.55 -42.00
N SER A 166 -85.89 36.08 -43.11
CA SER A 166 -85.19 35.61 -44.33
C SER A 166 -84.21 34.45 -44.11
N VAL A 167 -84.37 33.65 -43.05
CA VAL A 167 -83.59 32.41 -42.83
C VAL A 167 -83.97 31.34 -43.86
N TYR A 168 -85.25 31.27 -44.24
CA TYR A 168 -85.75 30.45 -45.34
C TYR A 168 -86.63 31.27 -46.28
N ILE A 169 -86.66 30.87 -47.56
CA ILE A 169 -87.50 31.47 -48.59
C ILE A 169 -88.62 30.48 -48.93
N PHE A 170 -89.85 30.98 -49.07
CA PHE A 170 -90.96 30.15 -49.55
C PHE A 170 -90.77 29.82 -51.04
N PRO A 171 -91.06 28.58 -51.47
CA PRO A 171 -91.23 28.29 -52.89
C PRO A 171 -92.30 29.20 -53.50
N ASP A 172 -92.15 29.58 -54.76
CA ASP A 172 -93.06 30.50 -55.46
C ASP A 172 -94.54 30.09 -55.36
N SER A 173 -94.82 28.79 -55.26
CA SER A 173 -96.17 28.23 -55.10
C SER A 173 -96.82 28.43 -53.72
N LEU A 174 -96.05 28.84 -52.71
CA LEU A 174 -96.48 29.04 -51.32
C LEU A 174 -96.33 30.52 -50.87
N GLN A 175 -95.89 31.40 -51.77
CA GLN A 175 -95.83 32.84 -51.55
C GLN A 175 -97.21 33.49 -51.76
N ASN A 176 -97.53 34.54 -51.00
CA ASN A 176 -98.77 35.34 -51.13
C ASN A 176 -100.09 34.61 -50.81
N LEU A 177 -100.09 33.65 -49.89
CA LEU A 177 -101.34 33.00 -49.42
C LEU A 177 -102.09 33.80 -48.33
N ASP A 178 -101.51 34.89 -47.84
CA ASP A 178 -102.10 35.74 -46.78
C ASP A 178 -103.10 36.78 -47.32
N VAL A 179 -103.06 37.06 -48.62
CA VAL A 179 -104.00 37.93 -49.33
C VAL A 179 -104.57 37.14 -50.50
N ILE A 180 -105.82 36.69 -50.39
CA ILE A 180 -106.51 35.99 -51.47
C ILE A 180 -107.36 37.02 -52.24
N PRO A 181 -107.01 37.40 -53.48
CA PRO A 181 -107.87 38.20 -54.32
C PRO A 181 -109.24 37.52 -54.52
N ASP A 182 -110.33 38.27 -54.34
CA ASP A 182 -111.71 37.78 -54.58
C ASP A 182 -111.91 37.18 -55.99
N SER A 183 -111.03 37.51 -56.94
CA SER A 183 -111.04 36.98 -58.30
C SER A 183 -110.65 35.51 -58.44
N LEU A 184 -110.04 34.90 -57.42
CA LEU A 184 -109.48 33.54 -57.42
C LEU A 184 -110.37 32.47 -56.75
N ILE A 185 -111.47 32.85 -56.09
CA ILE A 185 -112.43 31.92 -55.48
C ILE A 185 -113.71 31.94 -56.31
N ARG A 186 -113.83 31.04 -57.29
CA ARG A 186 -115.05 30.93 -58.12
C ARG A 186 -115.79 29.62 -57.93
N THR A 187 -115.13 28.59 -57.40
CA THR A 187 -115.69 27.26 -57.18
C THR A 187 -115.33 26.68 -55.80
N THR A 188 -116.09 25.69 -55.33
CA THR A 188 -115.81 24.94 -54.09
C THR A 188 -114.46 24.23 -54.14
N ASP A 189 -114.03 23.80 -55.34
CA ASP A 189 -112.73 23.15 -55.56
C ASP A 189 -111.55 24.14 -55.41
N ASP A 190 -111.72 25.40 -55.81
CA ASP A 190 -110.70 26.45 -55.61
C ASP A 190 -110.46 26.73 -54.12
N PHE A 191 -111.52 26.73 -53.30
CA PHE A 191 -111.42 26.89 -51.85
C PHE A 191 -110.71 25.71 -51.17
N GLN A 192 -111.04 24.48 -51.56
CA GLN A 192 -110.35 23.27 -51.09
C GLN A 192 -108.86 23.26 -51.47
N ARG A 193 -108.52 23.76 -52.67
CA ARG A 193 -107.13 23.92 -53.11
C ARG A 193 -106.36 24.90 -52.25
N ILE A 194 -106.96 26.04 -51.87
CA ILE A 194 -106.32 27.03 -50.99
C ILE A 194 -106.14 26.48 -49.57
N ILE A 195 -107.12 25.77 -49.01
CA ILE A 195 -106.97 25.08 -47.73
C ILE A 195 -105.84 24.06 -47.78
N ASN A 196 -105.76 23.26 -48.85
CA ASN A 196 -104.69 22.28 -49.03
C ASN A 196 -103.32 22.97 -49.15
N LEU A 197 -103.21 24.06 -49.93
CA LEU A 197 -101.98 24.86 -50.03
C LEU A 197 -101.59 25.50 -48.70
N ASN A 198 -102.56 25.97 -47.90
CA ASN A 198 -102.31 26.51 -46.57
C ASN A 198 -101.84 25.42 -45.59
N ASN A 199 -102.45 24.23 -45.62
CA ASN A 199 -101.99 23.07 -44.83
C ASN A 199 -100.58 22.63 -45.24
N ILE A 200 -100.28 22.62 -46.54
CA ILE A 200 -98.92 22.38 -47.06
C ILE A 200 -97.96 23.46 -46.56
N ARG A 201 -98.37 24.73 -46.56
CA ARG A 201 -97.55 25.86 -46.04
C ARG A 201 -97.27 25.71 -44.56
N VAL A 202 -98.27 25.42 -43.72
CA VAL A 202 -98.10 25.20 -42.28
C VAL A 202 -97.19 24.00 -42.01
N ASN A 203 -97.40 22.88 -42.71
CA ASN A 203 -96.53 21.70 -42.59
C ASN A 203 -95.10 21.98 -43.05
N TYR A 204 -94.92 22.77 -44.11
CA TYR A 204 -93.60 23.17 -44.60
C TYR A 204 -92.88 24.09 -43.61
N ILE A 205 -93.58 25.07 -43.02
CA ILE A 205 -93.05 25.92 -41.95
C ILE A 205 -92.60 25.07 -40.76
N GLU A 206 -93.43 24.12 -40.34
CA GLU A 206 -93.14 23.26 -39.19
C GLU A 206 -91.95 22.31 -39.47
N GLN A 207 -91.86 21.75 -40.67
CA GLN A 207 -90.69 20.97 -41.10
C GLN A 207 -89.40 21.81 -41.08
N LYS A 208 -89.46 23.07 -41.54
CA LYS A 208 -88.31 23.98 -41.49
C LYS A 208 -87.95 24.40 -40.07
N ARG A 209 -88.93 24.58 -39.18
CA ARG A 209 -88.72 24.83 -37.75
C ARG A 209 -87.99 23.67 -37.08
N ILE A 210 -88.43 22.43 -37.30
CA ILE A 210 -87.78 21.23 -36.76
C ILE A 210 -86.35 21.13 -37.30
N ALA A 211 -86.16 21.26 -38.62
CA ALA A 211 -84.83 21.22 -39.22
C ALA A 211 -83.89 22.33 -38.69
N TYR A 212 -84.42 23.54 -38.44
CA TYR A 212 -83.68 24.64 -37.84
C TYR A 212 -83.27 24.35 -36.40
N ASN A 213 -84.23 23.93 -35.56
CA ASN A 213 -83.95 23.58 -34.16
C ASN A 213 -82.96 22.41 -34.06
N ASP A 214 -83.10 21.38 -34.90
CA ASP A 214 -82.16 20.26 -34.98
C ASP A 214 -80.76 20.73 -35.41
N SER A 215 -80.68 21.64 -36.38
CA SER A 215 -79.40 22.24 -36.82
C SER A 215 -78.74 23.03 -35.69
N ILE A 216 -79.52 23.77 -34.91
CA ILE A 216 -79.06 24.59 -33.80
C ILE A 216 -78.60 23.73 -32.62
N VAL A 217 -79.37 22.70 -32.23
CA VAL A 217 -78.99 21.72 -31.21
C VAL A 217 -77.75 20.93 -31.63
N LYS A 218 -77.67 20.54 -32.91
CA LYS A 218 -76.48 19.88 -33.47
C LYS A 218 -75.26 20.80 -33.42
N SER A 219 -75.39 22.06 -33.84
CA SER A 219 -74.30 23.04 -33.78
C SER A 219 -73.82 23.28 -32.35
N TYR A 220 -74.74 23.34 -31.39
CA TYR A 220 -74.39 23.47 -29.97
C TYR A 220 -73.66 22.22 -29.45
N ARG A 221 -74.16 21.02 -29.77
CA ARG A 221 -73.52 19.76 -29.41
C ARG A 221 -72.12 19.65 -30.01
N ASP A 222 -71.96 19.97 -31.29
CA ASP A 222 -70.66 19.97 -31.98
C ASP A 222 -69.69 20.98 -31.33
N SER A 223 -70.19 22.16 -30.91
CA SER A 223 -69.43 23.15 -30.15
C SER A 223 -68.95 22.60 -28.80
N VAL A 224 -69.84 22.00 -28.00
CA VAL A 224 -69.50 21.38 -26.70
C VAL A 224 -68.49 20.24 -26.88
N ILE A 225 -68.67 19.40 -27.90
CA ILE A 225 -67.72 18.33 -28.24
C ILE A 225 -66.34 18.91 -28.58
N ASN A 226 -66.29 19.98 -29.37
CA ASN A 226 -65.03 20.61 -29.76
C ASN A 226 -64.34 21.30 -28.57
N ILE A 227 -65.09 21.97 -27.70
CA ILE A 227 -64.55 22.57 -26.47
C ILE A 227 -63.99 21.47 -25.56
N TYR A 228 -64.76 20.43 -25.29
CA TYR A 228 -64.30 19.31 -24.46
C TYR A 228 -63.09 18.58 -25.08
N ARG A 229 -63.08 18.42 -26.42
CA ARG A 229 -61.92 17.88 -27.15
C ARG A 229 -60.68 18.73 -26.93
N GLN A 230 -60.83 20.04 -27.02
CA GLN A 230 -59.73 20.99 -26.82
C GLN A 230 -59.23 20.93 -25.38
N GLU A 231 -60.12 20.90 -24.38
CA GLU A 231 -59.73 20.79 -22.97
C GLU A 231 -58.97 19.48 -22.68
N GLN A 232 -59.46 18.34 -23.18
CA GLN A 232 -58.77 17.06 -23.01
C GLN A 232 -57.42 17.01 -23.74
N PHE A 233 -57.35 17.62 -24.93
CA PHE A 233 -56.08 17.80 -25.65
C PHE A 233 -55.10 18.64 -24.82
N GLU A 234 -55.51 19.80 -24.32
CA GLU A 234 -54.65 20.69 -23.52
C GLU A 234 -54.16 20.01 -22.23
N GLN A 235 -55.04 19.29 -21.53
CA GLN A 235 -54.64 18.52 -20.33
C GLN A 235 -53.59 17.47 -20.68
N GLN A 236 -53.82 16.67 -21.73
CA GLN A 236 -52.91 15.60 -22.13
C GLN A 236 -51.59 16.15 -22.69
N TYR A 237 -51.64 17.25 -23.44
CA TYR A 237 -50.47 17.94 -23.97
C TYR A 237 -49.61 18.50 -22.84
N ASN A 238 -50.21 19.24 -21.90
CA ASN A 238 -49.48 19.76 -20.74
C ASN A 238 -48.90 18.64 -19.88
N PHE A 239 -49.64 17.55 -19.66
CA PHE A 239 -49.12 16.38 -18.94
C PHE A 239 -47.89 15.79 -19.63
N ARG A 240 -47.97 15.46 -20.92
CA ARG A 240 -46.85 14.88 -21.67
C ARG A 240 -45.67 15.83 -21.83
N LYS A 241 -45.95 17.12 -22.02
CA LYS A 241 -44.92 18.16 -22.08
C LYS A 241 -44.15 18.22 -20.77
N ASN A 242 -44.84 18.27 -19.63
CA ASN A 242 -44.20 18.31 -18.32
C ASN A 242 -43.43 17.02 -18.04
N GLU A 243 -44.03 15.85 -18.29
CA GLU A 243 -43.36 14.55 -18.14
C GLU A 243 -42.06 14.47 -18.96
N PHE A 244 -42.10 14.94 -20.22
CA PHE A 244 -40.93 15.00 -21.10
C PHE A 244 -39.86 15.97 -20.58
N ILE A 245 -40.25 17.19 -20.17
CA ILE A 245 -39.34 18.18 -19.60
C ILE A 245 -38.70 17.66 -18.32
N ASP A 246 -39.47 17.05 -17.41
CA ASP A 246 -38.97 16.51 -16.14
C ASP A 246 -37.97 15.38 -16.40
N SER A 247 -38.32 14.44 -17.27
CA SER A 247 -37.43 13.35 -17.67
C SER A 247 -36.12 13.86 -18.27
N LEU A 248 -36.19 14.87 -19.14
CA LEU A 248 -35.00 15.46 -19.74
C LEU A 248 -34.17 16.27 -18.75
N THR A 249 -34.82 16.97 -17.82
CA THR A 249 -34.14 17.73 -16.77
C THR A 249 -33.33 16.81 -15.88
N VAL A 250 -33.92 15.68 -15.47
CA VAL A 250 -33.23 14.64 -14.70
C VAL A 250 -32.08 14.04 -15.51
N ASN A 251 -32.30 13.69 -16.78
CA ASN A 251 -31.26 13.15 -17.64
C ASN A 251 -30.09 14.13 -17.82
N ASN A 252 -30.38 15.37 -18.19
CA ASN A 252 -29.36 16.40 -18.41
C ASN A 252 -28.57 16.68 -17.13
N TYR A 253 -29.24 16.74 -15.97
CA TYR A 253 -28.55 16.89 -14.69
C TYR A 253 -27.61 15.71 -14.40
N GLN A 254 -28.05 14.46 -14.63
CA GLN A 254 -27.22 13.28 -14.43
C GLN A 254 -26.02 13.24 -15.38
N VAL A 255 -26.22 13.57 -16.65
CA VAL A 255 -25.13 13.64 -17.65
C VAL A 255 -24.11 14.70 -17.26
N LEU A 256 -24.57 15.91 -16.90
CA LEU A 256 -23.70 16.99 -16.45
C LEU A 256 -22.96 16.63 -15.17
N LYS A 257 -23.65 16.00 -14.21
CA LYS A 257 -23.06 15.54 -12.96
C LYS A 257 -21.95 14.53 -13.21
N ASN A 258 -22.23 13.49 -13.99
CA ASN A 258 -21.25 12.43 -14.27
C ASN A 258 -20.01 12.99 -15.00
N TYR A 259 -20.21 13.85 -16.01
CA TYR A 259 -19.10 14.52 -16.68
C TYR A 259 -18.32 15.44 -15.73
N ASN A 260 -19.04 16.23 -14.93
CA ASN A 260 -18.44 17.15 -13.98
C ASN A 260 -17.60 16.41 -12.93
N ASP A 261 -18.14 15.34 -12.35
CA ASP A 261 -17.46 14.52 -11.35
C ASP A 261 -16.18 13.91 -11.93
N SER A 262 -16.22 13.45 -13.19
CA SER A 262 -15.02 12.96 -13.90
C SER A 262 -13.95 14.05 -14.06
N ILE A 263 -14.34 15.27 -14.43
CA ILE A 263 -13.39 16.38 -14.61
C ILE A 263 -12.85 16.86 -13.26
N VAL A 264 -13.71 16.99 -12.25
CA VAL A 264 -13.32 17.36 -10.88
C VAL A 264 -12.35 16.34 -10.31
N SER A 265 -12.57 15.04 -10.55
CA SER A 265 -11.62 13.99 -10.16
C SER A 265 -10.27 14.19 -10.83
N ALA A 266 -10.22 14.34 -12.17
CA ALA A 266 -8.97 14.50 -12.90
C ALA A 266 -8.18 15.77 -12.50
N VAL A 267 -8.89 16.86 -12.22
CA VAL A 267 -8.27 18.11 -11.74
C VAL A 267 -7.73 17.92 -10.32
N ASN A 268 -8.49 17.30 -9.42
CA ASN A 268 -8.03 17.01 -8.06
C ASN A 268 -6.84 16.05 -8.05
N ASP A 269 -6.81 15.05 -8.93
CA ASP A 269 -5.67 14.15 -9.09
C ASP A 269 -4.42 14.93 -9.50
N SER A 270 -4.55 15.83 -10.48
CA SER A 270 -3.46 16.69 -10.96
C SER A 270 -2.95 17.64 -9.87
N ILE A 271 -3.87 18.28 -9.13
CA ILE A 271 -3.53 19.16 -8.00
C ILE A 271 -2.87 18.36 -6.89
N SER A 272 -3.38 17.17 -6.56
CA SER A 272 -2.79 16.31 -5.53
C SER A 272 -1.36 15.92 -5.87
N PHE A 273 -1.09 15.60 -7.15
CA PHE A 273 0.26 15.30 -7.62
C PHE A 273 1.20 16.50 -7.48
N ILE A 274 0.75 17.70 -7.86
CA ILE A 274 1.53 18.93 -7.72
C ILE A 274 1.78 19.25 -6.25
N ILE A 275 0.76 19.18 -5.39
CA ILE A 275 0.88 19.44 -3.95
C ILE A 275 1.83 18.44 -3.30
N ARG A 276 1.75 17.15 -3.64
CA ARG A 276 2.71 16.13 -3.17
C ARG A 276 4.14 16.47 -3.61
N THR A 277 4.32 16.82 -4.88
CA THR A 277 5.64 17.22 -5.41
C THR A 277 6.19 18.44 -4.68
N LEU A 278 5.35 19.45 -4.43
CA LEU A 278 5.73 20.64 -3.68
C LEU A 278 6.00 20.34 -2.20
N ALA A 279 5.22 19.47 -1.58
CA ALA A 279 5.40 19.03 -0.19
C ALA A 279 6.70 18.23 -0.02
N ASP A 280 6.99 17.31 -0.94
CA ASP A 280 8.23 16.55 -0.97
C ASP A 280 9.42 17.46 -1.21
N TYR A 281 9.31 18.41 -2.14
CA TYR A 281 10.34 19.41 -2.38
C TYR A 281 10.56 20.31 -1.15
N ALA A 282 9.49 20.78 -0.51
CA ALA A 282 9.55 21.56 0.71
C ALA A 282 10.24 20.78 1.83
N ASN A 283 9.87 19.52 2.06
CA ASN A 283 10.51 18.64 3.05
C ASN A 283 11.97 18.33 2.70
N TYR A 284 12.33 18.33 1.42
CA TYR A 284 13.69 18.10 0.96
C TYR A 284 14.61 19.32 1.21
N ILE A 285 14.14 20.53 0.92
CA ILE A 285 14.91 21.77 1.11
C ILE A 285 14.86 22.30 2.56
N ASP A 286 13.87 21.87 3.34
CA ASP A 286 13.73 22.33 4.71
C ASP A 286 14.90 21.86 5.58
N THR A 287 15.38 22.76 6.43
CA THR A 287 16.55 22.53 7.28
C THR A 287 16.22 22.87 8.72
N THR A 288 16.61 22.00 9.64
CA THR A 288 16.49 22.24 11.07
C THR A 288 17.86 22.56 11.64
N ARG A 289 17.98 23.72 12.30
CA ARG A 289 19.22 24.12 12.99
C ARG A 289 19.14 23.68 14.44
N LEU A 290 20.13 22.93 14.89
CA LEU A 290 20.25 22.47 16.27
C LEU A 290 21.57 23.01 16.85
N LYS A 291 21.49 23.65 18.01
CA LYS A 291 22.68 24.08 18.75
C LYS A 291 23.00 23.08 19.84
N VAL A 292 24.24 22.62 19.88
CA VAL A 292 24.76 21.77 20.96
C VAL A 292 25.79 22.59 21.73
N SER A 293 25.51 22.86 23.00
CA SER A 293 26.45 23.51 23.90
C SER A 293 27.29 22.47 24.64
N ASN A 294 28.58 22.76 24.82
CA ASN A 294 29.45 21.96 25.70
C ASN A 294 29.38 22.46 27.17
N LEU A 295 30.10 21.80 28.08
CA LEU A 295 30.11 22.14 29.52
C LEU A 295 30.60 23.58 29.80
N THR A 296 31.34 24.18 28.87
CA THR A 296 31.81 25.57 28.93
C THR A 296 30.87 26.58 28.23
N ASN A 297 29.66 26.16 27.83
CA ASN A 297 28.68 26.95 27.08
C ASN A 297 29.17 27.46 25.71
N GLU A 298 30.10 26.74 25.07
CA GLU A 298 30.45 26.98 23.67
C GLU A 298 29.44 26.23 22.78
N ASP A 299 28.73 26.97 21.94
CA ASP A 299 27.72 26.43 21.03
C ASP A 299 28.36 25.94 19.73
N SER A 300 28.05 24.71 19.33
CA SER A 300 28.28 24.18 17.99
C SER A 300 26.94 24.08 17.26
N GLU A 301 26.84 24.73 16.09
CA GLU A 301 25.63 24.69 15.27
C GLU A 301 25.68 23.51 14.29
N ILE A 302 24.59 22.73 14.27
CA ILE A 302 24.39 21.57 13.43
C ILE A 302 23.19 21.86 12.54
N VAL A 303 23.37 21.72 11.24
CA VAL A 303 22.29 21.86 10.26
C VAL A 303 21.83 20.45 9.86
N LEU A 304 20.58 20.14 10.15
CA LEU A 304 19.91 18.90 9.76
C LEU A 304 19.08 19.16 8.51
N SER A 305 19.26 18.35 7.49
CA SER A 305 18.52 18.42 6.23
C SER A 305 18.31 17.02 5.68
N ASN A 306 17.28 16.85 4.85
CA ASN A 306 17.09 15.63 4.07
C ASN A 306 18.03 15.58 2.85
N HIS A 307 18.64 16.71 2.49
CA HIS A 307 19.65 16.80 1.45
C HIS A 307 21.06 16.90 2.02
N GLY A 308 21.97 16.06 1.52
CA GLY A 308 23.38 16.06 1.88
C GLY A 308 23.68 15.27 3.16
N LYS A 309 24.96 14.96 3.37
CA LYS A 309 25.47 14.34 4.59
C LYS A 309 26.51 15.28 5.16
N ASN A 310 26.06 16.23 5.97
CA ASN A 310 26.95 17.21 6.59
C ASN A 310 27.56 16.62 7.85
N PHE A 311 28.85 16.90 8.04
CA PHE A 311 29.59 16.52 9.25
C PHE A 311 29.94 17.79 10.00
N THR A 312 29.47 17.89 11.25
CA THR A 312 29.84 18.96 12.18
C THR A 312 30.69 18.35 13.28
N ARG A 313 31.92 18.84 13.46
CA ARG A 313 32.76 18.46 14.60
C ARG A 313 32.37 19.31 15.81
N VAL A 314 32.04 18.64 16.91
CA VAL A 314 31.70 19.24 18.20
C VAL A 314 32.75 18.85 19.23
N TRP A 315 33.20 19.82 20.02
CA TRP A 315 34.17 19.58 21.10
C TRP A 315 33.43 19.51 22.43
N LEU A 316 33.36 18.31 23.00
CA LEU A 316 32.82 18.09 24.34
C LEU A 316 33.91 18.40 25.38
N LYS A 317 33.48 18.93 26.53
CA LYS A 317 34.35 19.27 27.66
C LYS A 317 33.95 18.47 28.88
N ASN A 318 34.92 17.96 29.64
CA ASN A 318 34.69 17.38 30.97
C ASN A 318 34.84 18.45 32.06
N GLU A 319 34.53 18.11 33.33
CA GLU A 319 34.69 19.01 34.48
C GLU A 319 36.14 19.45 34.73
N GLN A 320 37.11 18.71 34.19
CA GLN A 320 38.55 19.02 34.25
C GLN A 320 39.01 19.89 33.06
N ASN A 321 38.09 20.32 32.19
CA ASN A 321 38.32 21.11 30.96
C ASN A 321 39.12 20.39 29.84
N ASP A 322 39.23 19.07 29.90
CA ASP A 322 39.74 18.26 28.80
C ASP A 322 38.75 18.26 27.63
N SER A 323 39.29 18.17 26.40
CA SER A 323 38.49 18.29 25.17
C SER A 323 38.39 16.94 24.46
N LEU A 324 37.17 16.54 24.13
CA LEU A 324 36.83 15.33 23.39
C LEU A 324 36.18 15.72 22.07
N SER A 325 36.79 15.39 20.93
CA SER A 325 36.17 15.61 19.62
C SER A 325 35.14 14.54 19.31
N VAL A 326 33.92 14.98 18.99
CA VAL A 326 32.84 14.13 18.48
C VAL A 326 32.41 14.67 17.13
N LEU A 327 32.42 13.82 16.11
CA LEU A 327 31.88 14.12 14.79
C LEU A 327 30.39 13.79 14.78
N ILE A 328 29.56 14.80 14.51
CA ILE A 328 28.13 14.61 14.36
C ILE A 328 27.80 14.66 12.87
N ARG A 329 27.27 13.56 12.37
CA ARG A 329 26.81 13.40 11.00
C ARG A 329 25.30 13.58 10.96
N ASN A 330 24.83 14.47 10.09
CA ASN A 330 23.41 14.55 9.74
C ASN A 330 23.01 13.33 8.89
N LEU A 331 21.94 12.64 9.30
CA LEU A 331 21.35 11.52 8.57
C LEU A 331 20.11 11.95 7.79
N ASP A 332 19.22 12.66 8.47
CA ASP A 332 17.99 13.28 7.93
C ASP A 332 17.64 14.53 8.76
N LYS A 333 16.49 15.16 8.50
CA LYS A 333 15.99 16.35 9.23
C LYS A 333 15.85 16.13 10.75
N SER A 334 15.68 14.89 11.20
CA SER A 334 15.35 14.52 12.59
C SER A 334 16.42 13.65 13.28
N SER A 335 17.37 13.12 12.52
CA SER A 335 18.31 12.09 12.99
C SER A 335 19.75 12.55 12.81
N ILE A 336 20.52 12.37 13.87
CA ILE A 336 21.97 12.57 13.90
C ILE A 336 22.68 11.28 14.27
N GLN A 337 23.87 11.08 13.71
CA GLN A 337 24.79 10.02 14.09
C GLN A 337 26.02 10.64 14.72
N MET A 338 26.33 10.28 15.96
CA MET A 338 27.54 10.71 16.65
C MET A 338 28.66 9.68 16.45
N LEU A 339 29.84 10.15 16.10
CA LEU A 339 31.04 9.37 15.84
C LEU A 339 32.16 9.92 16.73
N ILE A 340 32.81 9.06 17.49
CA ILE A 340 34.01 9.42 18.25
C ILE A 340 35.18 9.42 17.26
N ASP A 341 36.06 10.42 17.33
CA ASP A 341 37.21 10.53 16.43
C ASP A 341 38.22 9.38 16.65
N ASP A 342 38.84 8.90 15.57
CA ASP A 342 39.80 7.78 15.57
C ASP A 342 41.13 8.23 16.18
N GLY A 343 41.17 8.34 17.51
CA GLY A 343 42.34 8.79 18.26
C GLY A 343 42.11 8.99 19.76
N ILE A 344 40.88 8.83 20.25
CA ILE A 344 40.53 9.03 21.65
C ILE A 344 40.66 7.72 22.42
N THR A 345 41.54 7.69 23.42
CA THR A 345 41.70 6.57 24.36
C THR A 345 41.16 6.94 25.74
N PHE A 346 40.15 6.21 26.22
CA PHE A 346 39.59 6.42 27.57
C PHE A 346 40.38 5.60 28.60
N ASN A 347 41.31 6.23 29.32
CA ASN A 347 41.96 5.62 30.48
C ASN A 347 41.17 6.00 31.74
N ARG A 348 40.20 5.16 32.13
CA ARG A 348 39.49 5.33 33.41
C ARG A 348 40.32 4.70 34.52
N PHE A 349 41.01 5.51 35.31
CA PHE A 349 41.67 5.02 36.53
C PHE A 349 40.59 4.57 37.52
N THR A 350 40.51 3.27 37.77
CA THR A 350 39.73 2.73 38.88
C THR A 350 40.43 3.16 40.17
N THR A 351 39.75 3.93 41.02
CA THR A 351 40.18 4.17 42.39
C THR A 351 40.28 2.82 43.10
N GLN A 352 41.50 2.41 43.43
CA GLN A 352 41.71 1.31 44.37
C GLN A 352 41.19 1.78 45.73
N GLU A 353 40.25 1.03 46.31
CA GLU A 353 39.89 1.21 47.72
C GLU A 353 41.16 1.06 48.57
N THR A 354 41.60 2.16 49.18
CA THR A 354 42.59 2.09 50.25
C THR A 354 41.91 1.49 51.47
N LYS A 355 42.18 0.21 51.73
CA LYS A 355 41.87 -0.39 53.03
C LYS A 355 42.78 0.26 54.08
N ASP A 356 42.19 0.98 55.02
CA ASP A 356 42.86 1.36 56.26
C ASP A 356 43.32 0.09 56.98
N PHE A 357 44.63 0.03 57.27
CA PHE A 357 45.22 -1.07 58.01
C PHE A 357 44.86 -0.94 59.51
N ASP A 358 44.02 -1.84 60.00
CA ASP A 358 43.78 -2.02 61.44
C ASP A 358 44.90 -2.86 62.07
N PHE A 359 45.83 -2.18 62.75
CA PHE A 359 46.96 -2.78 63.45
C PHE A 359 46.55 -3.64 64.66
N ASN A 360 45.30 -3.60 65.12
CA ASN A 360 44.85 -4.43 66.24
C ASN A 360 44.68 -5.92 65.86
N SER A 361 44.56 -6.22 64.57
CA SER A 361 44.45 -7.59 64.06
C SER A 361 45.77 -8.39 64.12
N LEU A 362 46.91 -7.72 64.32
CA LEU A 362 48.25 -8.35 64.36
C LEU A 362 48.58 -9.03 65.69
N ASN A 363 47.75 -8.86 66.72
CA ASN A 363 47.97 -9.45 68.06
C ASN A 363 47.09 -10.66 68.38
N GLN A 364 46.51 -11.32 67.37
CA GLN A 364 45.93 -12.65 67.60
C GLN A 364 47.01 -13.73 67.46
N LYS A 365 47.23 -14.48 68.56
CA LYS A 365 48.01 -15.72 68.54
C LYS A 365 47.36 -16.71 67.57
N VAL A 366 47.90 -16.79 66.35
CA VAL A 366 47.48 -17.77 65.35
C VAL A 366 48.07 -19.13 65.71
N SER A 367 47.34 -19.90 66.52
CA SER A 367 47.45 -21.35 66.58
C SER A 367 46.79 -21.94 65.33
N GLY A 368 47.58 -22.22 64.28
CA GLY A 368 47.05 -22.89 63.08
C GLY A 368 47.72 -22.57 61.75
N LEU A 369 49.06 -22.45 61.70
CA LEU A 369 49.78 -22.44 60.41
C LEU A 369 49.92 -23.87 59.86
N THR A 370 48.80 -24.46 59.44
CA THR A 370 48.76 -25.60 58.51
C THR A 370 47.46 -25.57 57.72
N ASN A 371 47.40 -24.73 56.68
CA ASN A 371 46.59 -25.00 55.48
C ASN A 371 46.89 -23.93 54.43
N LEU A 372 47.75 -24.27 53.48
CA LEU A 372 47.81 -23.57 52.20
C LEU A 372 46.41 -23.64 51.58
N GLY A 373 45.80 -22.48 51.34
CA GLY A 373 44.50 -22.37 50.69
C GLY A 373 44.57 -22.99 49.30
N ASN A 374 43.62 -23.88 49.01
CA ASN A 374 43.61 -24.68 47.79
C ASN A 374 43.50 -23.81 46.54
N GLN A 375 44.32 -24.08 45.52
CA GLN A 375 44.19 -23.43 44.22
C GLN A 375 42.99 -24.05 43.46
N TYR A 376 42.19 -23.22 42.78
CA TYR A 376 41.11 -23.68 41.91
C TYR A 376 41.47 -23.35 40.46
N GLU A 377 41.49 -24.36 39.60
CA GLU A 377 41.60 -24.19 38.15
C GLU A 377 40.19 -24.13 37.55
N VAL A 378 39.90 -23.07 36.79
CA VAL A 378 38.63 -22.92 36.07
C VAL A 378 38.74 -23.71 34.76
N GLU A 379 38.18 -24.91 34.74
CA GLU A 379 38.04 -25.69 33.51
C GLU A 379 36.76 -25.22 32.78
N THR A 380 36.84 -24.97 31.48
CA THR A 380 35.66 -24.70 30.63
C THR A 380 35.37 -25.90 29.71
N PRO A 381 34.88 -27.02 30.27
CA PRO A 381 34.79 -28.27 29.53
C PRO A 381 33.87 -28.15 28.31
N TRP A 382 32.78 -27.38 28.42
CA TRP A 382 31.80 -27.20 27.32
C TRP A 382 31.73 -25.74 26.87
N ARG A 383 31.88 -25.55 25.55
CA ARG A 383 31.63 -24.30 24.86
C ARG A 383 30.36 -24.45 24.04
N ILE A 384 29.30 -23.76 24.48
CA ILE A 384 28.00 -23.77 23.82
C ILE A 384 27.76 -22.40 23.21
N GLY A 385 27.31 -22.37 21.97
CA GLY A 385 26.94 -21.13 21.33
C GLY A 385 26.17 -21.38 20.05
N GLY A 386 25.83 -20.31 19.38
CA GLY A 386 25.04 -20.35 18.17
C GLY A 386 24.71 -18.95 17.67
N ASP A 387 24.13 -18.92 16.48
CA ASP A 387 23.65 -17.71 15.87
C ASP A 387 22.36 -17.99 15.11
N GLY A 388 21.37 -17.13 15.31
CA GLY A 388 20.13 -17.07 14.55
C GLY A 388 20.18 -15.92 13.58
N THR A 389 19.65 -16.10 12.37
CA THR A 389 19.50 -15.03 11.39
C THR A 389 18.17 -15.17 10.67
N VAL A 390 17.44 -14.06 10.58
CA VAL A 390 16.21 -13.93 9.81
C VAL A 390 16.38 -12.75 8.88
N GLY A 391 16.29 -12.97 7.58
CA GLY A 391 16.56 -11.92 6.61
C GLY A 391 15.96 -12.16 5.25
N PHE A 392 15.98 -11.10 4.44
CA PHE A 392 15.63 -11.18 3.04
C PHE A 392 16.85 -11.61 2.24
N THR A 393 16.66 -12.54 1.32
CA THR A 393 17.73 -13.07 0.50
C THR A 393 17.40 -13.08 -0.98
N GLN A 394 18.36 -12.62 -1.76
CA GLN A 394 18.38 -12.79 -3.21
C GLN A 394 19.18 -14.06 -3.51
N THR A 395 18.57 -14.99 -4.25
CA THR A 395 19.21 -16.26 -4.64
C THR A 395 19.44 -16.28 -6.14
N TYR A 396 20.60 -16.80 -6.57
CA TYR A 396 20.90 -17.20 -7.94
C TYR A 396 21.17 -18.70 -7.96
N LEU A 397 20.58 -19.41 -8.92
CA LEU A 397 20.67 -20.87 -9.07
C LEU A 397 21.04 -21.21 -10.50
N GLU A 398 22.01 -22.10 -10.66
CA GLU A 398 22.42 -22.65 -11.96
C GLU A 398 22.56 -24.17 -11.84
N ASN A 399 21.94 -24.90 -12.77
CA ASN A 399 21.87 -26.37 -12.77
C ASN A 399 21.45 -26.94 -11.40
N TRP A 400 20.52 -26.32 -10.68
CA TRP A 400 20.19 -26.71 -9.30
C TRP A 400 19.08 -27.76 -9.25
N LYS A 401 19.42 -29.02 -8.93
CA LYS A 401 18.46 -30.15 -8.98
C LYS A 401 17.38 -30.09 -7.91
N LYS A 402 17.65 -29.49 -6.75
CA LYS A 402 16.67 -29.42 -5.64
C LYS A 402 15.48 -28.47 -5.90
N GLY A 403 15.48 -27.77 -7.05
CA GLY A 403 14.45 -26.81 -7.42
C GLY A 403 14.63 -25.45 -6.74
N GLY A 404 14.00 -24.42 -7.32
CA GLY A 404 14.04 -23.03 -6.87
C GLY A 404 14.14 -22.04 -8.04
N LYS A 405 13.61 -20.82 -7.87
CA LYS A 405 13.72 -19.73 -8.84
C LYS A 405 14.54 -18.58 -8.24
N SER A 406 15.28 -17.86 -9.07
CA SER A 406 16.00 -16.65 -8.65
C SER A 406 14.99 -15.53 -8.33
N ALA A 407 14.80 -15.23 -7.04
CA ALA A 407 13.91 -14.15 -6.59
C ALA A 407 14.24 -13.72 -5.14
N LEU A 408 13.52 -12.70 -4.65
CA LEU A 408 13.56 -12.23 -3.27
C LEU A 408 12.80 -13.20 -2.35
N SER A 409 13.47 -13.73 -1.33
CA SER A 409 12.91 -14.73 -0.41
C SER A 409 13.20 -14.41 1.05
N LEU A 410 12.39 -14.93 1.96
CA LEU A 410 12.65 -14.90 3.39
C LEU A 410 13.52 -16.11 3.76
N LEU A 411 14.62 -15.91 4.49
CA LEU A 411 15.51 -16.98 4.95
C LEU A 411 15.67 -16.92 6.47
N ILE A 412 15.45 -18.06 7.11
CA ILE A 412 15.72 -18.32 8.53
C ILE A 412 16.89 -19.30 8.61
N VAL A 413 17.93 -18.93 9.34
CA VAL A 413 19.11 -19.76 9.60
C VAL A 413 19.34 -19.81 11.10
N LEU A 414 19.33 -21.00 11.68
CA LEU A 414 19.70 -21.24 13.07
C LEU A 414 20.90 -22.17 13.09
N LYS A 415 22.03 -21.71 13.61
CA LYS A 415 23.24 -22.52 13.81
C LYS A 415 23.56 -22.61 15.28
N GLY A 416 23.92 -23.79 15.75
CA GLY A 416 24.31 -24.05 17.12
C GLY A 416 25.53 -24.95 17.18
N PHE A 417 26.32 -24.82 18.24
CA PHE A 417 27.40 -25.73 18.55
C PHE A 417 27.48 -26.02 20.05
N ALA A 418 27.89 -27.23 20.38
CA ALA A 418 28.19 -27.68 21.72
C ALA A 418 29.49 -28.50 21.68
N ASN A 419 30.60 -27.84 22.02
CA ASN A 419 31.93 -28.41 21.89
C ASN A 419 32.52 -28.68 23.26
N TYR A 420 32.80 -29.95 23.54
CA TYR A 420 33.54 -30.39 24.70
C TYR A 420 35.04 -30.50 24.39
N SER A 421 35.88 -29.96 25.27
CA SER A 421 37.32 -30.21 25.26
C SER A 421 37.79 -30.50 26.67
N ARG A 422 38.43 -31.65 26.86
CA ARG A 422 39.11 -31.96 28.12
C ARG A 422 40.30 -31.00 28.32
N ALA A 423 40.61 -30.67 29.57
CA ALA A 423 41.70 -29.73 29.91
C ALA A 423 43.07 -30.16 29.36
N ASP A 424 43.34 -31.46 29.30
CA ASP A 424 44.56 -32.04 28.72
C ASP A 424 44.60 -32.00 27.17
N GLY A 425 43.51 -31.55 26.52
CA GLY A 425 43.36 -31.49 25.07
C GLY A 425 43.33 -32.87 24.38
N LYS A 426 43.29 -33.97 25.15
CA LYS A 426 43.35 -35.35 24.63
C LYS A 426 42.01 -35.86 24.12
N VAL A 427 40.91 -35.33 24.64
CA VAL A 427 39.56 -35.72 24.23
C VAL A 427 38.80 -34.48 23.78
N LYS A 428 38.19 -34.57 22.61
CA LYS A 428 37.32 -33.53 22.04
C LYS A 428 36.03 -34.17 21.57
N TRP A 429 34.91 -33.52 21.87
CA TRP A 429 33.62 -33.92 21.34
C TRP A 429 32.89 -32.69 20.82
N GLU A 430 32.81 -32.57 19.52
CA GLU A 430 32.29 -31.40 18.82
C GLU A 430 30.93 -31.71 18.24
N ASN A 431 29.93 -30.91 18.60
CA ASN A 431 28.57 -31.05 18.09
C ASN A 431 28.18 -29.76 17.40
N THR A 432 27.61 -29.86 16.20
CA THR A 432 27.07 -28.71 15.47
C THR A 432 25.70 -29.05 14.91
N GLY A 433 24.74 -28.13 15.06
CA GLY A 433 23.43 -28.20 14.45
C GLY A 433 23.20 -27.00 13.54
N GLU A 434 22.55 -27.22 12.40
CA GLU A 434 22.16 -26.17 11.46
C GLU A 434 20.74 -26.45 10.96
N ILE A 435 19.86 -25.47 11.14
CA ILE A 435 18.52 -25.42 10.58
C ILE A 435 18.49 -24.27 9.60
N ARG A 436 18.02 -24.52 8.38
CA ARG A 436 17.83 -23.51 7.36
C ARG A 436 16.46 -23.70 6.72
N ASN A 437 15.70 -22.63 6.65
CA ASN A 437 14.40 -22.64 6.02
C ASN A 437 14.17 -21.35 5.24
N GLY A 438 13.88 -21.47 3.95
CA GLY A 438 13.74 -20.37 3.03
C GLY A 438 12.44 -20.46 2.23
N TRP A 439 11.71 -19.36 2.15
CA TRP A 439 10.43 -19.24 1.46
C TRP A 439 10.45 -18.10 0.46
N ILE A 440 9.98 -18.36 -0.76
CA ILE A 440 10.02 -17.41 -1.87
C ILE A 440 8.63 -17.30 -2.50
N ARG A 441 8.27 -16.11 -2.97
CA ARG A 441 7.09 -15.93 -3.81
C ARG A 441 7.55 -15.30 -5.13
N PRO A 442 7.79 -16.10 -6.19
CA PRO A 442 8.16 -15.54 -7.48
C PRO A 442 7.00 -14.70 -8.03
N GLY A 443 7.30 -13.54 -8.62
CA GLY A 443 6.29 -12.69 -9.27
C GLY A 443 5.73 -13.34 -10.55
N GLY A 444 4.50 -12.99 -10.93
CA GLY A 444 3.83 -13.47 -12.14
C GLY A 444 2.45 -14.09 -11.90
N ALA A 445 1.85 -14.62 -12.98
CA ALA A 445 0.50 -15.20 -12.98
C ALA A 445 0.36 -16.48 -12.10
N GLU A 446 1.48 -17.13 -11.77
CA GLU A 446 1.56 -18.33 -10.91
C GLU A 446 2.24 -18.02 -9.55
N SER A 447 1.89 -16.90 -8.93
CA SER A 447 2.54 -16.41 -7.70
C SER A 447 2.11 -17.18 -6.43
N GLU A 448 2.43 -18.47 -6.35
CA GLU A 448 2.28 -19.22 -5.09
C GLU A 448 3.55 -19.17 -4.23
N LEU A 449 3.40 -19.46 -2.94
CA LEU A 449 4.51 -19.51 -2.00
C LEU A 449 5.29 -20.82 -2.23
N GLN A 450 6.57 -20.68 -2.55
CA GLN A 450 7.47 -21.79 -2.89
C GLN A 450 8.54 -21.97 -1.83
N LYS A 451 8.90 -23.23 -1.56
CA LYS A 451 10.04 -23.56 -0.70
C LYS A 451 11.35 -23.35 -1.48
N ASN A 452 12.25 -22.51 -0.96
CA ASN A 452 13.54 -22.17 -1.59
C ASN A 452 14.75 -22.82 -0.91
N ASP A 453 14.69 -23.01 0.40
CA ASP A 453 15.74 -23.73 1.16
C ASP A 453 15.13 -24.50 2.33
N ASP A 454 15.65 -25.67 2.61
CA ASP A 454 15.17 -26.56 3.66
C ASP A 454 16.27 -27.56 4.00
N LYS A 455 16.94 -27.31 5.11
CA LYS A 455 18.08 -28.10 5.56
C LYS A 455 18.03 -28.24 7.08
N PHE A 456 18.18 -29.47 7.53
CA PHE A 456 18.45 -29.84 8.90
C PHE A 456 19.69 -30.70 8.93
N GLU A 457 20.77 -30.17 9.49
CA GLU A 457 22.03 -30.87 9.58
C GLU A 457 22.48 -30.94 11.04
N ILE A 458 22.78 -32.14 11.52
CA ILE A 458 23.44 -32.36 12.81
C ILE A 458 24.74 -33.11 12.55
N THR A 459 25.82 -32.65 13.17
CA THR A 459 27.12 -33.34 13.15
C THR A 459 27.59 -33.53 14.58
N SER A 460 27.97 -34.75 14.93
CA SER A 460 28.62 -35.08 16.19
C SER A 460 29.94 -35.78 15.87
N ARG A 461 31.05 -35.17 16.30
CA ARG A 461 32.40 -35.69 16.09
C ARG A 461 33.08 -35.93 17.43
N PHE A 462 33.45 -37.17 17.67
CA PHE A 462 34.22 -37.57 18.85
C PHE A 462 35.66 -37.89 18.44
N GLY A 463 36.64 -37.25 19.09
CA GLY A 463 38.05 -37.36 18.76
C GLY A 463 38.95 -37.57 19.98
N VAL A 464 39.90 -38.50 19.86
CA VAL A 464 40.95 -38.79 20.84
C VAL A 464 42.32 -38.47 20.22
N SER A 465 43.17 -37.76 20.95
CA SER A 465 44.49 -37.36 20.47
C SER A 465 45.32 -38.57 20.04
N ALA A 466 45.87 -38.51 18.83
CA ALA A 466 46.75 -39.51 18.25
C ALA A 466 48.21 -39.07 18.43
N PHE A 467 48.71 -38.21 17.53
CA PHE A 467 50.07 -37.67 17.56
C PHE A 467 50.07 -36.21 17.11
N LYS A 468 50.88 -35.37 17.78
CA LYS A 468 50.99 -33.92 17.52
C LYS A 468 49.62 -33.22 17.53
N LYS A 469 49.08 -32.90 16.34
CA LYS A 469 47.83 -32.17 16.12
C LYS A 469 46.77 -33.05 15.42
N TRP A 470 47.01 -34.36 15.36
CA TRP A 470 46.11 -35.36 14.80
C TRP A 470 45.29 -36.04 15.89
N TYR A 471 44.02 -36.30 15.59
CA TYR A 471 43.08 -36.99 16.46
C TYR A 471 42.49 -38.19 15.72
N TYR A 472 42.42 -39.35 16.36
CA TYR A 472 41.55 -40.44 15.92
C TYR A 472 40.11 -40.01 16.18
N SER A 473 39.35 -39.84 15.11
CA SER A 473 38.03 -39.22 15.15
C SER A 473 36.98 -40.11 14.49
N THR A 474 35.81 -40.13 15.11
CA THR A 474 34.59 -40.70 14.56
C THR A 474 33.57 -39.58 14.40
N GLU A 475 32.85 -39.54 13.28
CA GLU A 475 31.84 -38.52 13.01
C GLU A 475 30.55 -39.16 12.54
N LEU A 476 29.45 -38.70 13.13
CA LEU A 476 28.09 -38.92 12.65
C LEU A 476 27.56 -37.60 12.08
N ASN A 477 27.29 -37.56 10.78
CA ASN A 477 26.65 -36.43 10.11
C ASN A 477 25.28 -36.86 9.59
N TYR A 478 24.22 -36.19 10.04
CA TYR A 478 22.85 -36.47 9.65
C TYR A 478 22.27 -35.23 8.97
N ASN A 479 21.76 -35.37 7.75
CA ASN A 479 21.24 -34.28 6.93
C ASN A 479 19.88 -34.66 6.32
N THR A 480 18.84 -33.88 6.59
CA THR A 480 17.48 -34.08 6.06
C THR A 480 16.80 -32.74 5.81
N GLN A 481 15.56 -32.78 5.33
CA GLN A 481 14.64 -31.67 5.14
C GLN A 481 13.36 -31.88 5.97
N PHE A 482 12.59 -30.82 6.21
CA PHE A 482 11.37 -30.84 7.03
C PHE A 482 10.07 -30.71 6.25
N PHE A 483 10.00 -29.75 5.34
CA PHE A 483 8.75 -29.37 4.68
C PHE A 483 8.59 -30.09 3.35
N ASN A 484 7.35 -30.21 2.88
CA ASN A 484 7.08 -30.76 1.56
C ASN A 484 7.56 -29.79 0.47
N GLY A 485 8.22 -30.30 -0.57
CA GLY A 485 8.57 -29.56 -1.78
C GLY A 485 7.77 -30.08 -2.96
N TYR A 486 7.38 -29.20 -3.87
CA TYR A 486 6.52 -29.49 -5.02
C TYR A 486 7.16 -29.02 -6.33
N ILE A 487 6.68 -29.55 -7.46
CA ILE A 487 6.92 -28.95 -8.78
C ILE A 487 5.86 -27.88 -8.97
N TYR A 488 6.28 -26.63 -8.98
CA TYR A 488 5.36 -25.50 -9.12
C TYR A 488 5.09 -25.22 -10.62
N PRO A 489 3.84 -24.97 -11.04
CA PRO A 489 2.70 -24.69 -10.18
C PRO A 489 2.05 -25.95 -9.55
N THR A 490 1.69 -25.90 -8.26
CA THR A 490 1.12 -27.04 -7.51
C THR A 490 -0.22 -27.51 -8.11
N SER A 491 -0.94 -26.61 -8.80
CA SER A 491 -2.18 -26.95 -9.52
C SER A 491 -1.97 -27.98 -10.63
N ALA A 492 -0.79 -27.99 -11.26
CA ALA A 492 -0.44 -28.94 -12.31
C ALA A 492 0.19 -30.22 -11.75
N ASN A 493 0.89 -30.13 -10.60
CA ASN A 493 1.57 -31.25 -9.96
C ASN A 493 1.30 -31.25 -8.45
N PRO A 494 0.19 -31.87 -8.00
CA PRO A 494 -0.19 -31.85 -6.59
C PRO A 494 0.71 -32.74 -5.72
N ASP A 495 1.43 -33.70 -6.33
CA ASP A 495 2.24 -34.66 -5.59
C ASP A 495 3.57 -34.03 -5.11
N PRO A 496 3.95 -34.24 -3.83
CA PRO A 496 5.20 -33.73 -3.31
C PRO A 496 6.39 -34.49 -3.91
N ILE A 497 7.42 -33.75 -4.36
CA ILE A 497 8.69 -34.33 -4.81
C ILE A 497 9.67 -34.59 -3.66
N SER A 498 9.41 -34.02 -2.49
CA SER A 498 10.27 -34.18 -1.30
C SER A 498 9.45 -33.90 -0.03
N ALA A 499 9.78 -34.54 1.08
CA ALA A 499 9.07 -34.39 2.36
C ALA A 499 10.01 -34.66 3.56
N PHE A 500 9.48 -34.63 4.78
CA PHE A 500 10.24 -34.95 6.00
C PHE A 500 10.91 -36.33 5.89
N MET A 501 12.25 -36.35 5.99
CA MET A 501 13.11 -37.54 5.83
C MET A 501 13.03 -38.22 4.45
N ALA A 502 12.77 -37.44 3.40
CA ALA A 502 12.77 -37.88 2.00
C ALA A 502 13.60 -36.91 1.13
N PRO A 503 14.94 -37.07 1.07
CA PRO A 503 15.77 -38.10 1.73
C PRO A 503 16.42 -37.61 3.04
N ALA A 504 16.67 -38.55 3.95
CA ALA A 504 17.60 -38.41 5.06
C ALA A 504 18.94 -39.06 4.70
N ARG A 505 20.02 -38.28 4.69
CA ARG A 505 21.38 -38.74 4.41
C ARG A 505 22.18 -38.80 5.71
N THR A 506 22.70 -39.98 6.03
CA THR A 506 23.51 -40.23 7.23
C THR A 506 24.90 -40.66 6.81
N PHE A 507 25.94 -39.99 7.31
CA PHE A 507 27.32 -40.40 7.13
C PHE A 507 27.89 -40.80 8.48
N PHE A 508 28.37 -42.04 8.58
CA PHE A 508 29.19 -42.50 9.69
C PHE A 508 30.63 -42.63 9.21
N LYS A 509 31.54 -41.87 9.80
CA LYS A 509 32.92 -41.69 9.33
C LYS A 509 33.88 -42.06 10.45
N VAL A 510 34.95 -42.79 10.11
CA VAL A 510 36.02 -43.15 11.03
C VAL A 510 37.35 -42.82 10.37
N GLY A 511 38.16 -41.99 11.03
CA GLY A 511 39.40 -41.51 10.45
C GLY A 511 40.26 -40.63 11.36
N LEU A 512 41.01 -39.74 10.71
CA LEU A 512 41.99 -38.86 11.33
C LEU A 512 41.61 -37.39 11.11
N ASP A 513 41.54 -36.61 12.19
CA ASP A 513 41.24 -35.18 12.16
C ASP A 513 42.50 -34.37 12.51
N TYR A 514 42.99 -33.60 11.54
CA TYR A 514 44.13 -32.70 11.71
C TYR A 514 43.67 -31.30 12.08
N LYS A 515 44.06 -30.84 13.28
CA LYS A 515 43.68 -29.55 13.86
C LYS A 515 44.91 -28.79 14.37
N PRO A 516 45.67 -28.11 13.49
CA PRO A 516 46.84 -27.35 13.89
C PRO A 516 46.49 -26.12 14.75
N ASN A 517 45.35 -25.48 14.47
CA ASN A 517 44.84 -24.31 15.16
C ASN A 517 43.30 -24.40 15.34
N LYS A 518 42.68 -23.39 15.96
CA LYS A 518 41.21 -23.34 16.15
C LYS A 518 40.42 -23.05 14.87
N ASN A 519 41.11 -22.63 13.82
CA ASN A 519 40.54 -22.06 12.59
C ASN A 519 40.48 -23.08 11.45
N PHE A 520 41.25 -24.17 11.53
CA PHE A 520 41.39 -25.17 10.49
C PHE A 520 41.18 -26.58 11.05
N SER A 521 40.38 -27.37 10.35
CA SER A 521 40.20 -28.81 10.58
C SER A 521 40.16 -29.52 9.23
N LEU A 522 40.98 -30.57 9.10
CA LEU A 522 40.97 -31.48 7.96
C LEU A 522 40.72 -32.89 8.49
N PHE A 523 39.54 -33.43 8.20
CA PHE A 523 39.14 -34.77 8.59
C PHE A 523 39.22 -35.71 7.39
N LEU A 524 40.10 -36.70 7.48
CA LEU A 524 40.32 -37.72 6.46
C LEU A 524 39.79 -39.05 6.99
N SER A 525 38.73 -39.56 6.36
CA SER A 525 38.03 -40.77 6.76
C SER A 525 38.17 -41.83 5.68
N PRO A 526 39.11 -42.80 5.83
CA PRO A 526 39.21 -43.94 4.94
C PRO A 526 38.03 -44.91 5.08
N LEU A 527 37.28 -44.83 6.18
CA LEU A 527 36.12 -45.69 6.43
C LEU A 527 34.89 -44.83 6.65
N THR A 528 34.14 -44.60 5.57
CA THR A 528 32.88 -43.85 5.60
C THR A 528 31.75 -44.74 5.13
N ILE A 529 30.64 -44.73 5.85
CA ILE A 529 29.37 -45.34 5.43
C ILE A 529 28.39 -44.19 5.19
N LYS A 530 28.02 -43.98 3.93
CA LYS A 530 26.94 -43.08 3.51
C LYS A 530 25.67 -43.92 3.42
N ASN A 531 24.63 -43.55 4.14
CA ASN A 531 23.31 -44.15 4.07
C ASN A 531 22.29 -43.11 3.61
N VAL A 532 21.49 -43.46 2.61
CA VAL A 532 20.38 -42.61 2.14
C VAL A 532 19.09 -43.35 2.45
N TYR A 533 18.19 -42.70 3.15
CA TYR A 533 16.89 -43.24 3.58
C TYR A 533 15.76 -42.33 3.11
N VAL A 534 14.68 -42.91 2.59
CA VAL A 534 13.47 -42.22 2.16
C VAL A 534 12.30 -42.78 2.97
N ARG A 535 11.69 -41.92 3.80
CA ARG A 535 10.61 -42.32 4.72
C ARG A 535 9.31 -42.65 4.00
N ASP A 536 8.88 -41.75 3.11
CA ASP A 536 7.64 -41.90 2.33
C ASP A 536 8.02 -42.29 0.90
N THR A 537 7.65 -43.50 0.50
CA THR A 537 7.93 -44.09 -0.81
C THR A 537 6.65 -44.26 -1.63
N VAL A 538 5.50 -43.89 -1.06
CA VAL A 538 4.20 -43.97 -1.72
C VAL A 538 3.92 -42.67 -2.47
N ALA A 539 4.15 -41.54 -1.79
CA ALA A 539 3.95 -40.21 -2.40
C ALA A 539 5.19 -39.69 -3.14
N ILE A 540 6.38 -40.22 -2.83
CA ILE A 540 7.66 -39.72 -3.36
C ILE A 540 8.39 -40.84 -4.08
N ASP A 541 8.74 -40.56 -5.32
CA ASP A 541 9.59 -41.43 -6.13
C ASP A 541 11.02 -41.46 -5.56
N GLN A 542 11.37 -42.57 -4.91
CA GLN A 542 12.67 -42.79 -4.27
C GLN A 542 13.83 -42.88 -5.27
N THR A 543 13.55 -43.19 -6.54
CA THR A 543 14.59 -43.33 -7.58
C THR A 543 15.28 -42.01 -7.89
N LYS A 544 14.58 -40.88 -7.65
CA LYS A 544 15.14 -39.52 -7.73
C LYS A 544 16.25 -39.24 -6.71
N PHE A 545 16.38 -40.08 -5.68
CA PHE A 545 17.43 -39.98 -4.67
C PHE A 545 18.42 -41.16 -4.74
N SER A 546 18.49 -41.82 -5.90
CA SER A 546 19.35 -42.98 -6.16
C SER A 546 19.00 -44.23 -5.32
N VAL A 547 17.79 -44.29 -4.77
CA VAL A 547 17.28 -45.48 -4.07
C VAL A 547 16.52 -46.35 -5.08
N GLU A 548 16.86 -47.64 -5.15
CA GLU A 548 16.18 -48.59 -6.04
C GLU A 548 14.64 -48.58 -5.85
N ALA A 549 13.89 -48.77 -6.94
CA ALA A 549 12.47 -49.08 -6.87
C ALA A 549 12.26 -50.28 -5.92
N ASP A 550 11.24 -50.21 -5.07
CA ASP A 550 10.95 -51.15 -3.96
C ASP A 550 11.86 -51.12 -2.72
N ARG A 551 12.87 -50.24 -2.66
CA ARG A 551 13.68 -50.04 -1.44
C ARG A 551 13.46 -48.67 -0.80
N ARG A 552 13.61 -48.62 0.53
CA ARG A 552 13.57 -47.37 1.31
C ARG A 552 14.94 -46.81 1.67
N SER A 553 16.00 -47.60 1.51
CA SER A 553 17.36 -47.15 1.76
C SER A 553 18.41 -47.93 1.01
N PHE A 554 19.57 -47.31 0.86
CA PHE A 554 20.80 -47.96 0.45
C PHE A 554 21.98 -47.42 1.25
N TRP A 555 23.11 -48.12 1.19
CA TRP A 555 24.34 -47.70 1.82
C TRP A 555 25.55 -47.86 0.89
N GLU A 556 26.49 -46.94 1.02
CA GLU A 556 27.70 -46.84 0.22
C GLU A 556 28.91 -46.73 1.16
N PRO A 557 29.82 -47.71 1.13
CA PRO A 557 31.11 -47.55 1.77
C PRO A 557 32.01 -46.67 0.89
N GLY A 558 32.82 -45.81 1.50
CA GLY A 558 33.68 -44.92 0.74
C GLY A 558 34.75 -44.21 1.55
N LEU A 559 35.56 -43.45 0.83
CA LEU A 559 36.52 -42.51 1.37
C LEU A 559 35.87 -41.13 1.48
N ASN A 560 36.14 -40.40 2.56
CA ASN A 560 35.64 -39.03 2.73
C ASN A 560 36.76 -38.09 3.20
N ALA A 561 36.77 -36.86 2.67
CA ALA A 561 37.63 -35.78 3.14
C ALA A 561 36.78 -34.54 3.43
N ASP A 562 36.80 -34.07 4.69
CA ASP A 562 36.16 -32.82 5.08
C ASP A 562 37.21 -31.79 5.48
N LEU A 563 37.22 -30.65 4.81
CA LEU A 563 38.00 -29.49 5.17
C LEU A 563 37.06 -28.40 5.69
N LYS A 564 37.37 -27.87 6.88
CA LYS A 564 36.70 -26.73 7.47
C LYS A 564 37.73 -25.68 7.82
N PHE A 565 37.57 -24.49 7.26
CA PHE A 565 38.40 -23.34 7.58
C PHE A 565 37.53 -22.13 7.91
N LYS A 566 37.79 -21.51 9.06
CA LYS A 566 37.11 -20.30 9.53
C LYS A 566 38.14 -19.26 9.93
N LYS A 567 38.10 -18.08 9.32
CA LYS A 567 38.99 -16.97 9.62
C LYS A 567 38.18 -15.68 9.82
N GLU A 568 38.43 -15.01 10.93
CA GLU A 568 37.99 -13.62 11.14
C GLU A 568 38.99 -12.73 10.39
N LEU A 569 38.52 -12.03 9.37
CA LEU A 569 39.33 -11.13 8.54
C LEU A 569 39.46 -9.77 9.23
N THR A 570 38.34 -9.27 9.76
CA THR A 570 38.23 -8.11 10.67
C THR A 570 37.22 -8.46 11.78
N PRO A 571 37.08 -7.65 12.84
CA PRO A 571 36.06 -7.90 13.87
C PRO A 571 34.63 -7.99 13.32
N GLU A 572 34.36 -7.32 12.19
CA GLU A 572 33.06 -7.27 11.52
C GLU A 572 32.92 -8.32 10.41
N ILE A 573 34.03 -8.78 9.81
CA ILE A 573 34.00 -9.67 8.64
C ILE A 573 34.62 -11.03 8.99
N SER A 574 33.82 -12.09 8.85
CA SER A 574 34.28 -13.47 9.00
C SER A 574 34.03 -14.29 7.73
N TYR A 575 34.98 -15.14 7.40
CA TYR A 575 34.93 -16.05 6.26
C TYR A 575 35.02 -17.50 6.75
N GLU A 576 34.08 -18.33 6.31
CA GLU A 576 34.03 -19.76 6.59
C GLU A 576 33.93 -20.53 5.26
N THR A 577 34.78 -21.52 5.07
CA THR A 577 34.72 -22.45 3.94
C THR A 577 34.66 -23.88 4.45
N LYS A 578 33.71 -24.65 3.91
CA LYS A 578 33.49 -26.06 4.20
C LYS A 578 33.53 -26.81 2.88
N TYR A 579 34.52 -27.67 2.73
CA TYR A 579 34.66 -28.55 1.58
C TYR A 579 34.49 -29.98 2.05
N LYS A 580 33.58 -30.74 1.45
CA LYS A 580 33.34 -32.15 1.71
C LYS A 580 33.45 -32.91 0.40
N MET A 581 34.22 -33.99 0.41
CA MET A 581 34.38 -34.88 -0.72
C MET A 581 34.10 -36.30 -0.28
N PHE A 582 33.35 -37.06 -1.08
CA PHE A 582 33.08 -38.47 -0.88
C PHE A 582 33.38 -39.25 -2.16
N ILE A 583 34.06 -40.39 -2.02
CA ILE A 583 34.37 -41.31 -3.13
C ILE A 583 33.83 -42.68 -2.76
N ASN A 584 32.96 -43.23 -3.59
CA ASN A 584 32.37 -44.54 -3.35
C ASN A 584 33.36 -45.68 -3.68
N TYR A 585 33.56 -46.63 -2.76
CA TYR A 585 34.44 -47.79 -2.98
C TYR A 585 33.84 -48.86 -3.90
N LYS A 586 32.52 -48.89 -4.08
CA LYS A 586 31.87 -49.82 -5.01
C LYS A 586 32.15 -49.45 -6.46
N GLU A 587 32.30 -48.15 -6.75
CA GLU A 587 32.53 -47.61 -8.10
C GLU A 587 33.57 -46.46 -8.07
N PRO A 588 34.85 -46.78 -7.75
CA PRO A 588 35.89 -45.78 -7.62
C PRO A 588 36.12 -45.05 -8.95
N PHE A 589 36.29 -43.71 -8.88
CA PHE A 589 36.48 -42.80 -10.02
C PHE A 589 35.29 -42.62 -10.98
N ARG A 590 34.16 -43.30 -10.74
CA ARG A 590 32.91 -43.08 -11.48
C ARG A 590 31.82 -42.37 -10.67
N LYS A 591 31.89 -42.49 -9.33
CA LYS A 591 30.98 -41.84 -8.39
C LYS A 591 31.77 -41.04 -7.37
N PHE A 592 31.98 -39.76 -7.64
CA PHE A 592 32.56 -38.82 -6.68
C PHE A 592 31.59 -37.66 -6.39
N ASP A 593 31.46 -37.36 -5.10
CA ASP A 593 30.59 -36.29 -4.63
C ASP A 593 31.47 -35.17 -4.07
N ILE A 594 31.27 -33.94 -4.55
CA ILE A 594 31.91 -32.73 -4.02
C ILE A 594 30.83 -31.78 -3.54
N ASN A 595 30.98 -31.30 -2.32
CA ASN A 595 30.13 -30.27 -1.73
C ASN A 595 31.01 -29.18 -1.11
N TRP A 596 31.00 -28.00 -1.70
CA TRP A 596 31.82 -26.88 -1.29
C TRP A 596 30.95 -25.67 -0.97
N GLU A 597 30.87 -25.32 0.32
CA GLU A 597 30.15 -24.17 0.85
C GLU A 597 31.16 -23.08 1.27
N ASN A 598 31.03 -21.88 0.71
CA ASN A 598 31.78 -20.69 1.10
C ASN A 598 30.80 -19.66 1.67
N LEU A 599 31.08 -19.16 2.87
CA LEU A 599 30.22 -18.24 3.60
C LEU A 599 31.03 -17.04 4.09
N LEU A 600 30.67 -15.86 3.60
CA LEU A 600 31.15 -14.59 4.14
C LEU A 600 30.05 -13.97 4.99
N ILE A 601 30.38 -13.61 6.23
CA ILE A 601 29.46 -12.94 7.16
C ILE A 601 30.06 -11.59 7.49
N MET A 602 29.33 -10.52 7.16
CA MET A 602 29.68 -9.13 7.45
C MET A 602 28.67 -8.56 8.45
N GLN A 603 29.14 -8.15 9.62
CA GLN A 603 28.34 -7.44 10.62
C GLN A 603 28.20 -5.99 10.17
N LEU A 604 26.98 -5.55 9.85
CA LEU A 604 26.72 -4.17 9.41
C LEU A 604 26.41 -3.26 10.61
N THR A 605 25.65 -3.78 11.58
CA THR A 605 25.33 -3.15 12.87
C THR A 605 25.24 -4.24 13.95
N ASP A 606 25.04 -3.90 15.22
CA ASP A 606 24.92 -4.89 16.31
C ASP A 606 23.83 -5.94 16.09
N TYR A 607 22.77 -5.58 15.34
CA TYR A 607 21.62 -6.44 15.10
C TYR A 607 21.47 -6.87 13.64
N ILE A 608 22.15 -6.23 12.70
CA ILE A 608 22.02 -6.53 11.25
C ILE A 608 23.32 -7.09 10.71
N ASN A 609 23.23 -8.23 10.01
CA ASN A 609 24.34 -8.78 9.25
C ASN A 609 23.97 -9.03 7.79
N MET A 610 25.00 -9.06 6.96
CA MET A 610 24.96 -9.54 5.59
C MET A 610 25.67 -10.90 5.54
N ARG A 611 25.04 -11.88 4.90
CA ARG A 611 25.61 -13.20 4.64
C ARG A 611 25.64 -13.45 3.15
N MET A 612 26.82 -13.68 2.62
CA MET A 612 27.00 -14.10 1.23
C MET A 612 27.46 -15.55 1.23
N MET A 613 26.68 -16.43 0.59
CA MET A 613 27.01 -17.84 0.46
C MET A 613 27.17 -18.22 -1.01
N VAL A 614 28.23 -18.94 -1.33
CA VAL A 614 28.44 -19.60 -2.61
C VAL A 614 28.56 -21.10 -2.35
N HIS A 615 27.66 -21.88 -2.95
CA HIS A 615 27.54 -23.31 -2.77
C HIS A 615 27.69 -24.01 -4.10
N LEU A 616 28.70 -24.87 -4.17
CA LEU A 616 29.00 -25.68 -5.32
C LEU A 616 28.75 -27.14 -4.95
N ILE A 617 27.91 -27.81 -5.74
CA ILE A 617 27.66 -29.25 -5.59
C ILE A 617 27.99 -29.91 -6.92
N TYR A 618 28.80 -30.95 -6.86
CA TYR A 618 28.99 -31.87 -7.96
C TYR A 618 28.69 -33.27 -7.44
N ASP A 619 27.82 -33.97 -8.13
CA ASP A 619 27.37 -35.32 -7.76
C ASP A 619 27.16 -36.06 -9.08
N ASP A 620 27.95 -37.09 -9.32
CA ASP A 620 27.91 -37.87 -10.57
C ASP A 620 26.57 -38.59 -10.75
N ASP A 621 25.88 -38.93 -9.65
CA ASP A 621 24.58 -39.61 -9.70
C ASP A 621 23.44 -38.64 -10.06
N VAL A 622 23.68 -37.32 -10.00
CA VAL A 622 22.68 -36.30 -10.34
C VAL A 622 22.80 -35.87 -11.79
N LEU A 623 22.00 -36.51 -12.63
CA LEU A 623 21.98 -36.29 -14.07
C LEU A 623 21.07 -35.12 -14.49
N PHE A 624 21.54 -34.38 -15.50
CA PHE A 624 20.81 -33.31 -16.17
C PHE A 624 20.65 -33.64 -17.66
N PRO A 625 19.49 -33.36 -18.27
CA PRO A 625 19.29 -33.56 -19.69
C PRO A 625 20.25 -32.66 -20.49
N VAL A 626 20.84 -33.24 -21.53
CA VAL A 626 21.64 -32.55 -22.55
C VAL A 626 20.79 -32.51 -23.80
N TYR A 627 20.55 -31.30 -24.31
CA TYR A 627 19.81 -31.07 -25.54
C TYR A 627 20.79 -30.76 -26.67
N ASP A 628 20.50 -31.26 -27.87
CA ASP A 628 21.20 -30.87 -29.09
C ASP A 628 20.80 -29.46 -29.55
N VAL A 629 21.45 -28.93 -30.58
CA VAL A 629 21.15 -27.65 -31.25
C VAL A 629 19.69 -27.56 -31.72
N ASN A 630 19.02 -28.70 -31.89
CA ASN A 630 17.61 -28.81 -32.28
C ASN A 630 16.64 -29.04 -31.08
N GLU A 631 17.07 -28.80 -29.84
CA GLU A 631 16.29 -29.01 -28.59
C GLU A 631 15.83 -30.46 -28.33
N ILE A 632 16.41 -31.44 -29.03
CA ILE A 632 16.16 -32.88 -28.81
C ILE A 632 17.11 -33.39 -27.72
N GLN A 633 16.59 -34.10 -26.71
CA GLN A 633 17.40 -34.67 -25.63
C GLN A 633 18.32 -35.79 -26.18
N THR A 634 19.63 -35.55 -26.17
CA THR A 634 20.66 -36.46 -26.70
C THR A 634 21.36 -37.32 -25.64
N GLY A 635 21.15 -37.00 -24.37
CA GLY A 635 21.63 -37.81 -23.24
C GLY A 635 21.44 -37.12 -21.91
N GLU A 636 21.97 -37.72 -20.85
CA GLU A 636 22.01 -37.11 -19.52
C GLU A 636 23.44 -37.10 -18.99
N LYS A 637 23.87 -35.98 -18.39
CA LYS A 637 25.22 -35.83 -17.84
C LYS A 637 25.19 -35.09 -16.51
N ALA A 638 26.07 -35.47 -15.60
CA ALA A 638 26.31 -34.72 -14.37
C ALA A 638 26.87 -33.32 -14.68
N LYS A 639 26.30 -32.29 -14.06
CA LYS A 639 26.72 -30.88 -14.20
C LYS A 639 27.02 -30.30 -12.82
N LEU A 640 27.94 -29.34 -12.78
CA LEU A 640 28.21 -28.54 -11.58
C LEU A 640 26.97 -27.70 -11.25
N GLN A 641 26.47 -27.85 -10.03
CA GLN A 641 25.36 -27.07 -9.51
C GLN A 641 25.91 -25.90 -8.70
N ILE A 642 25.43 -24.70 -9.01
CA ILE A 642 25.87 -23.47 -8.36
C ILE A 642 24.66 -22.82 -7.70
N LYS A 643 24.76 -22.57 -6.39
CA LYS A 643 23.80 -21.76 -5.65
C LYS A 643 24.53 -20.60 -4.99
N GLN A 644 24.10 -19.39 -5.28
CA GLN A 644 24.60 -18.18 -4.63
C GLN A 644 23.43 -17.51 -3.92
N PHE A 645 23.66 -17.01 -2.72
CA PHE A 645 22.70 -16.11 -2.11
C PHE A 645 23.36 -15.02 -1.28
N ILE A 646 22.72 -13.86 -1.29
CA ILE A 646 23.06 -12.73 -0.45
C ILE A 646 21.85 -12.50 0.45
N THR A 647 22.04 -12.62 1.76
CA THR A 647 21.01 -12.38 2.77
C THR A 647 21.38 -11.15 3.58
N ILE A 648 20.46 -10.22 3.75
CA ILE A 648 20.58 -9.12 4.70
C ILE A 648 19.44 -9.26 5.71
N GLY A 649 19.77 -9.25 7.00
CA GLY A 649 18.74 -9.40 8.01
C GLY A 649 19.22 -9.30 9.44
N PHE A 650 18.28 -9.53 10.33
CA PHE A 650 18.50 -9.52 11.77
C PHE A 650 19.27 -10.76 12.18
N SER A 651 20.31 -10.56 12.99
CA SER A 651 21.13 -11.64 13.52
C SER A 651 21.26 -11.53 15.03
N TYR A 652 21.17 -12.66 15.70
CA TYR A 652 21.35 -12.76 17.14
C TYR A 652 22.37 -13.86 17.44
N LYS A 653 23.43 -13.51 18.18
CA LYS A 653 24.49 -14.44 18.58
C LYS A 653 24.32 -14.80 20.05
N ILE A 654 24.35 -16.10 20.34
CA ILE A 654 24.34 -16.65 21.69
C ILE A 654 25.69 -17.29 21.92
N ASN A 655 26.43 -16.85 22.93
CA ASN A 655 27.66 -17.51 23.38
C ASN A 655 27.59 -17.68 24.89
N ARG A 656 27.57 -18.94 25.36
CA ARG A 656 27.58 -19.27 26.80
C ARG A 656 28.72 -20.23 27.08
N GLN A 657 29.67 -19.80 27.90
CA GLN A 657 30.74 -20.66 28.40
C GLN A 657 30.27 -21.34 29.69
N VAL A 658 30.30 -22.68 29.74
CA VAL A 658 30.02 -23.43 30.97
C VAL A 658 31.33 -23.58 31.71
N THR A 659 31.49 -22.89 32.84
CA THR A 659 32.66 -22.99 33.71
C THR A 659 32.44 -24.08 34.76
N ARG A 660 33.47 -24.87 35.04
CA ARG A 660 33.52 -25.83 36.16
C ARG A 660 34.82 -25.59 36.91
N THR A 661 34.73 -25.32 38.21
CA THR A 661 35.91 -25.19 39.05
C THR A 661 36.39 -26.58 39.49
N LYS A 662 37.69 -26.83 39.35
CA LYS A 662 38.35 -28.03 39.86
C LYS A 662 39.44 -27.62 40.83
N ARG A 663 39.46 -28.27 42.00
CA ARG A 663 40.48 -28.05 43.03
C ARG A 663 41.81 -28.63 42.55
N VAL A 664 42.83 -27.80 42.45
CA VAL A 664 44.21 -28.16 42.16
C VAL A 664 44.99 -27.97 43.46
N ARG A 665 45.08 -29.06 44.23
CA ARG A 665 45.70 -29.18 45.56
C ARG A 665 45.23 -28.13 46.56
#